data_AF-A0A1C6E963-F1
#
_entry.id   AF-A0A1C6E963-F1
#
_cell.length_a   1.000
_cell.length_b   1.000
_cell.length_c   1.000
_cell.angle_alpha   90.00
_cell.angle_beta   90.00
_cell.angle_gamma   90.00
#
_symmetry.space_group_name_H-M   'P 1'
#
loop_
_entity.id
_entity.type
_entity.pdbx_description
1 polymer ?
#
loop_
_entity_poly.entity_id
_entity_poly.type
_entity_poly.pdbx_seq_one_letter_code
_entity_poly.pdbx_strand_id
1 'polypeptide(L)'
;MVYPPSSYRHTLDQEAFEALNHFPRFVGLCEAYIANVDEVAAKIDLLSTTIRISDKQFPKVYQLLPPICGQLDIGVPDIYYVKSKQLNAWTGGNTAPYICVTSRLVNELPLDLIASVLAHECGHIACNHYLYHSIARLLVGGIADSPLAKIPAVRKYLTPSLVRALLFWDRCSELSADRASVLCDGTPDKTIDLLLRLHGYPHVNREEFLKQAIDLNAFVNDSKSNKLIELMLTQDETHPRLATRAYECYEWSRSKRFQDIVSGTYAAEPQAKTMDKSEVINAELTVSASPESSDLNAINAALKKVDAELERYTNQADRVDYALAISSGVFCGLLDSLFVGEFSLNEAGRWGNEKVERFVMHIAKSQGYGGDTLAGAVKYLEDTFPIPADKATAQFGGGLQHHLRDFSHHPTPVGLVCSILTQFTGKVYGTDVSGAFHGVNLSDDGLALIGRSVPEKIMFGVLNWAFHLVSDMAGSSGSILKGSLGTGLPGPLVSLLKELSSTPLFQKSDGSGYRVCSVWISKLFNGTLLGQRDTNGKLIPIKFDLRMELGVARQVGRQTLPVLLNECVVRGFYLLRQLTSELICTGNVQGPDKLNWRKIAPFQNRTIDRMLTISTMTFTMADTMDAAVHAAILSAGSWVLFSGKFVTRFNYVGAGRSALAIVREVSNEKKETQLIHEKMLLSEAKTAIFLAQLQEFKVQLEEKVSNYLAEELETFVAGFDFINTGIASGNSDMVIQGNMKIQSVLGRQPQFTNQQEFDSLMKSDTPLVL
;
A
#
# COMPACT_ATOMS: atom_id res chain seq x y z
N MET A 1 15.43 -31.70 29.46
CA MET A 1 14.46 -30.61 29.67
C MET A 1 13.78 -30.38 28.34
N VAL A 2 12.46 -30.25 28.32
CA VAL A 2 11.66 -30.14 27.09
C VAL A 2 11.14 -28.71 26.98
N TYR A 3 11.27 -28.10 25.82
CA TYR A 3 10.90 -26.72 25.53
C TYR A 3 9.66 -26.72 24.61
N PRO A 4 8.46 -26.44 25.13
CA PRO A 4 7.28 -26.42 24.30
C PRO A 4 7.35 -25.23 23.31
N PRO A 5 6.92 -25.37 22.05
CA PRO A 5 7.00 -24.31 21.04
C PRO A 5 6.39 -22.98 21.47
N SER A 6 5.27 -23.03 22.18
CA SER A 6 4.58 -21.85 22.72
C SER A 6 5.44 -21.05 23.69
N SER A 7 6.46 -21.65 24.34
CA SER A 7 7.35 -20.99 25.29
C SER A 7 8.40 -20.09 24.64
N TYR A 8 8.77 -20.33 23.38
CA TYR A 8 9.84 -19.58 22.71
C TYR A 8 9.42 -18.94 21.39
N ARG A 9 8.22 -19.25 20.88
CA ARG A 9 7.68 -18.61 19.68
C ARG A 9 7.75 -17.08 19.78
N HIS A 10 8.26 -16.46 18.73
CA HIS A 10 8.41 -15.02 18.63
C HIS A 10 7.05 -14.34 18.44
N THR A 11 6.82 -13.22 19.11
CA THR A 11 5.56 -12.47 19.04
C THR A 11 5.24 -12.05 17.61
N LEU A 12 6.23 -11.51 16.87
CA LEU A 12 6.07 -11.17 15.45
C LEU A 12 5.72 -12.36 14.55
N ASP A 13 6.25 -13.56 14.82
CA ASP A 13 5.83 -14.76 14.09
C ASP A 13 4.36 -15.07 14.35
N GLN A 14 3.96 -15.10 15.63
CA GLN A 14 2.57 -15.35 16.01
C GLN A 14 1.61 -14.30 15.42
N GLU A 15 1.89 -13.02 15.58
CA GLU A 15 1.06 -11.92 15.05
C GLU A 15 1.00 -11.93 13.52
N ALA A 16 2.14 -12.15 12.85
CA ALA A 16 2.17 -12.22 11.38
C ALA A 16 1.41 -13.45 10.87
N PHE A 17 1.47 -14.58 11.57
CA PHE A 17 0.74 -15.79 11.20
C PHE A 17 -0.77 -15.62 11.42
N GLU A 18 -1.17 -15.04 12.55
CA GLU A 18 -2.56 -14.68 12.83
C GLU A 18 -3.09 -13.73 11.76
N ALA A 19 -2.34 -12.69 11.39
CA ALA A 19 -2.69 -11.79 10.30
C ALA A 19 -2.81 -12.53 8.96
N LEU A 20 -1.88 -13.44 8.64
CA LEU A 20 -1.89 -14.25 7.43
C LEU A 20 -3.15 -15.12 7.31
N ASN A 21 -3.63 -15.68 8.43
CA ASN A 21 -4.89 -16.44 8.47
C ASN A 21 -6.14 -15.62 8.15
N HIS A 22 -6.09 -14.29 8.31
CA HIS A 22 -7.17 -13.40 7.92
C HIS A 22 -7.11 -12.99 6.44
N PHE A 23 -6.04 -13.33 5.70
CA PHE A 23 -5.96 -12.98 4.28
C PHE A 23 -6.97 -13.80 3.46
N PRO A 24 -7.81 -13.15 2.65
CA PRO A 24 -8.66 -13.84 1.69
C PRO A 24 -7.78 -14.74 0.82
N ARG A 25 -8.21 -16.00 0.61
CA ARG A 25 -7.54 -17.02 -0.22
C ARG A 25 -6.34 -17.73 0.42
N PHE A 26 -5.87 -17.38 1.61
CA PHE A 26 -4.74 -18.08 2.23
C PHE A 26 -5.04 -19.56 2.53
N VAL A 27 -6.20 -19.84 3.15
CA VAL A 27 -6.65 -21.22 3.41
C VAL A 27 -6.77 -22.00 2.10
N GLY A 28 -7.43 -21.42 1.08
CA GLY A 28 -7.57 -22.03 -0.24
C GLY A 28 -6.24 -22.26 -0.97
N LEU A 29 -5.24 -21.39 -0.75
CA LEU A 29 -3.88 -21.60 -1.26
C LEU A 29 -3.24 -22.83 -0.60
N CYS A 30 -3.35 -22.96 0.72
CA CYS A 30 -2.80 -24.10 1.45
C CYS A 30 -3.47 -25.41 1.02
N GLU A 31 -4.80 -25.44 0.96
CA GLU A 31 -5.57 -26.60 0.50
C GLU A 31 -5.22 -26.98 -0.95
N ALA A 32 -5.11 -25.98 -1.84
CA ALA A 32 -4.72 -26.23 -3.22
C ALA A 32 -3.29 -26.73 -3.35
N TYR A 33 -2.36 -26.20 -2.54
CA TYR A 33 -0.99 -26.68 -2.50
C TYR A 33 -0.94 -28.15 -2.07
N ILE A 34 -1.59 -28.48 -0.94
CA ILE A 34 -1.66 -29.84 -0.39
C ILE A 34 -2.26 -30.81 -1.41
N ALA A 35 -3.32 -30.39 -2.12
CA ALA A 35 -4.02 -31.25 -3.08
C ALA A 35 -3.28 -31.45 -4.42
N ASN A 36 -2.35 -30.57 -4.79
CA ASN A 36 -1.73 -30.56 -6.13
C ASN A 36 -0.21 -30.72 -6.12
N VAL A 37 0.45 -30.61 -4.97
CA VAL A 37 1.88 -30.83 -4.82
C VAL A 37 2.09 -32.20 -4.19
N ASP A 38 2.62 -33.12 -4.99
CA ASP A 38 2.82 -34.51 -4.58
C ASP A 38 4.07 -34.66 -3.70
N GLU A 39 3.85 -34.90 -2.41
CA GLU A 39 4.90 -35.16 -1.43
C GLU A 39 5.69 -36.44 -1.74
N VAL A 40 5.07 -37.43 -2.41
CA VAL A 40 5.75 -38.63 -2.89
C VAL A 40 6.74 -38.28 -3.99
N ALA A 41 6.34 -37.42 -4.94
CA ALA A 41 7.23 -36.95 -5.99
C ALA A 41 8.43 -36.18 -5.41
N ALA A 42 8.20 -35.29 -4.44
CA ALA A 42 9.27 -34.58 -3.73
C ALA A 42 10.23 -35.55 -3.01
N LYS A 43 9.68 -36.60 -2.37
CA LYS A 43 10.49 -37.63 -1.70
C LYS A 43 11.30 -38.48 -2.69
N ILE A 44 10.74 -38.82 -3.85
CA ILE A 44 11.45 -39.52 -4.93
C ILE A 44 12.63 -38.65 -5.43
N ASP A 45 12.40 -37.35 -5.64
CA ASP A 45 13.45 -36.43 -6.07
C ASP A 45 14.59 -36.34 -5.04
N LEU A 46 14.26 -36.17 -3.76
CA LEU A 46 15.27 -36.16 -2.68
C LEU A 46 16.06 -37.46 -2.62
N LEU A 47 15.38 -38.61 -2.62
CA LEU A 47 16.03 -39.92 -2.54
C LEU A 47 16.89 -40.26 -3.77
N SER A 48 16.58 -39.68 -4.93
CA SER A 48 17.31 -39.92 -6.18
C SER A 48 18.47 -38.96 -6.43
N THR A 49 18.41 -37.74 -5.87
CA THR A 49 19.39 -36.67 -6.16
C THR A 49 20.28 -36.28 -4.97
N THR A 50 19.93 -36.73 -3.75
CA THR A 50 20.63 -36.38 -2.50
C THR A 50 21.05 -37.62 -1.73
N ILE A 51 21.85 -37.45 -0.66
CA ILE A 51 22.23 -38.56 0.23
C ILE A 51 21.46 -38.42 1.54
N ARG A 52 20.62 -39.41 1.89
CA ARG A 52 19.98 -39.43 3.21
C ARG A 52 21.02 -39.63 4.32
N ILE A 53 21.01 -38.74 5.30
CA ILE A 53 21.84 -38.85 6.51
C ILE A 53 21.15 -39.80 7.49
N SER A 54 21.93 -40.70 8.08
CA SER A 54 21.48 -41.72 9.03
C SER A 54 22.57 -42.03 10.06
N ASP A 55 22.27 -42.89 11.03
CA ASP A 55 23.24 -43.44 11.98
C ASP A 55 24.45 -44.11 11.30
N LYS A 56 24.27 -44.60 10.06
CA LYS A 56 25.32 -45.25 9.25
C LYS A 56 25.90 -44.36 8.16
N GLN A 57 25.24 -43.25 7.80
CA GLN A 57 25.67 -42.33 6.75
C GLN A 57 25.76 -40.91 7.32
N PHE A 58 26.97 -40.37 7.42
CA PHE A 58 27.28 -39.14 8.17
C PHE A 58 26.93 -39.24 9.67
N PRO A 59 27.44 -40.26 10.39
CA PRO A 59 27.06 -40.55 11.78
C PRO A 59 27.29 -39.35 12.71
N LYS A 60 28.36 -38.58 12.50
CA LYS A 60 28.68 -37.41 13.33
C LYS A 60 27.61 -36.32 13.23
N VAL A 61 27.02 -36.11 12.05
CA VAL A 61 25.96 -35.12 11.84
C VAL A 61 24.64 -35.68 12.37
N TYR A 62 24.34 -36.94 12.07
CA TYR A 62 23.10 -37.59 12.54
C TYR A 62 22.99 -37.61 14.07
N GLN A 63 24.08 -37.88 14.79
CA GLN A 63 24.09 -37.95 16.25
C GLN A 63 23.75 -36.63 16.95
N LEU A 64 23.84 -35.49 16.27
CA LEU A 64 23.43 -34.19 16.80
C LEU A 64 21.91 -34.04 16.89
N LEU A 65 21.16 -34.74 16.03
CA LEU A 65 19.74 -34.52 15.81
C LEU A 65 18.84 -35.07 16.95
N PRO A 66 18.99 -36.34 17.43
CA PRO A 66 18.11 -36.86 18.47
C PRO A 66 18.08 -36.05 19.78
N PRO A 67 19.21 -35.54 20.32
CA PRO A 67 19.19 -34.67 21.49
C PRO A 67 18.41 -33.36 21.27
N ILE A 68 18.58 -32.73 20.10
CA ILE A 68 17.86 -31.50 19.73
C ILE A 68 16.37 -31.77 19.63
N CYS A 69 15.98 -32.83 18.91
CA CYS A 69 14.57 -33.23 18.79
C CYS A 69 13.94 -33.53 20.15
N GLY A 70 14.67 -34.18 21.06
CA GLY A 70 14.21 -34.44 22.42
C GLY A 70 14.06 -33.19 23.28
N GLN A 71 14.84 -32.14 23.03
CA GLN A 71 14.68 -30.84 23.69
C GLN A 71 13.47 -30.07 23.16
N LEU A 72 13.18 -30.15 21.86
CA LEU A 72 12.08 -29.40 21.21
C LEU A 72 10.76 -30.18 21.11
N ASP A 73 10.70 -31.39 21.69
CA ASP A 73 9.53 -32.28 21.68
C ASP A 73 9.02 -32.65 20.27
N ILE A 74 9.93 -32.96 19.35
CA ILE A 74 9.59 -33.37 17.99
C ILE A 74 10.12 -34.76 17.65
N GLY A 75 9.45 -35.43 16.72
CA GLY A 75 9.99 -36.64 16.09
C GLY A 75 11.25 -36.31 15.29
N VAL A 76 12.19 -37.27 15.22
CA VAL A 76 13.43 -37.10 14.44
C VAL A 76 13.08 -37.05 12.94
N PRO A 77 13.27 -35.90 12.26
CA PRO A 77 12.91 -35.78 10.84
C PRO A 77 13.93 -36.48 9.95
N ASP A 78 13.52 -36.77 8.70
CA ASP A 78 14.47 -37.18 7.67
C ASP A 78 15.44 -36.03 7.36
N ILE A 79 16.73 -36.34 7.26
CA ILE A 79 17.76 -35.36 6.91
C ILE A 79 18.51 -35.78 5.65
N TYR A 80 18.75 -34.84 4.74
CA TYR A 80 19.37 -35.06 3.45
C TYR A 80 20.59 -34.16 3.24
N TYR A 81 21.68 -34.76 2.77
CA TYR A 81 22.91 -34.11 2.35
C TYR A 81 22.83 -33.75 0.86
N VAL A 82 22.78 -32.45 0.57
CA VAL A 82 22.58 -31.91 -0.77
C VAL A 82 23.87 -31.33 -1.32
N LYS A 83 24.32 -31.78 -2.49
CA LYS A 83 25.50 -31.22 -3.15
C LYS A 83 25.22 -29.78 -3.60
N SER A 84 25.83 -28.79 -2.94
CA SER A 84 25.68 -27.38 -3.28
C SER A 84 26.92 -26.56 -2.86
N LYS A 85 27.19 -25.49 -3.61
CA LYS A 85 28.24 -24.49 -3.33
C LYS A 85 27.76 -23.38 -2.38
N GLN A 86 26.49 -23.38 -2.00
CA GLN A 86 25.94 -22.43 -1.04
C GLN A 86 26.07 -23.01 0.37
N LEU A 87 26.43 -22.18 1.35
CA LEU A 87 26.41 -22.53 2.75
C LEU A 87 24.97 -22.32 3.22
N ASN A 88 24.18 -23.39 3.33
CA ASN A 88 22.74 -23.28 3.60
C ASN A 88 22.15 -24.56 4.20
N ALA A 89 21.03 -24.42 4.89
CA ALA A 89 20.13 -25.49 5.29
C ALA A 89 18.68 -25.04 5.07
N TRP A 90 17.74 -25.98 5.06
CA TRP A 90 16.32 -25.63 5.08
C TRP A 90 15.45 -26.80 5.53
N THR A 91 14.29 -26.43 6.04
CA THR A 91 13.19 -27.33 6.37
C THR A 91 12.13 -27.30 5.27
N GLY A 92 11.57 -28.45 4.95
CA GLY A 92 10.46 -28.56 4.00
C GLY A 92 9.55 -29.73 4.34
N GLY A 93 8.43 -29.84 3.63
CA GLY A 93 7.47 -30.93 3.78
C GLY A 93 6.03 -30.43 3.87
N ASN A 94 5.09 -31.38 3.90
CA ASN A 94 3.67 -31.09 4.07
C ASN A 94 3.04 -31.95 5.18
N THR A 95 3.19 -33.27 5.11
CA THR A 95 2.75 -34.16 6.19
C THR A 95 3.94 -34.77 6.93
N ALA A 96 5.07 -34.91 6.25
CA ALA A 96 6.32 -35.41 6.81
C ALA A 96 7.43 -34.35 6.64
N PRO A 97 7.80 -33.63 7.71
CA PRO A 97 8.88 -32.65 7.63
C PRO A 97 10.24 -33.34 7.43
N TYR A 98 11.10 -32.69 6.66
CA TYR A 98 12.49 -33.09 6.45
C TYR A 98 13.41 -31.88 6.48
N ILE A 99 14.69 -32.13 6.72
CA ILE A 99 15.77 -31.12 6.73
C ILE A 99 16.74 -31.43 5.61
N CYS A 100 17.17 -30.41 4.88
CA CYS A 100 18.24 -30.50 3.91
C CYS A 100 19.42 -29.66 4.37
N VAL A 101 20.63 -30.23 4.33
CA VAL A 101 21.88 -29.53 4.64
C VAL A 101 22.80 -29.57 3.42
N THR A 102 23.43 -28.46 3.07
CA THR A 102 24.32 -28.44 1.91
C THR A 102 25.69 -29.03 2.20
N SER A 103 26.33 -29.56 1.16
CA SER A 103 27.69 -30.06 1.23
C SER A 103 28.69 -29.02 1.72
N ARG A 104 28.51 -27.75 1.33
CA ARG A 104 29.39 -26.68 1.79
C ARG A 104 29.24 -26.42 3.28
N LEU A 105 28.00 -26.39 3.79
CA LEU A 105 27.73 -26.19 5.20
C LEU A 105 28.39 -27.27 6.07
N VAL A 106 28.19 -28.54 5.73
CA VAL A 106 28.73 -29.67 6.49
C VAL A 106 30.26 -29.73 6.44
N ASN A 107 30.89 -29.25 5.37
CA ASN A 107 32.35 -29.30 5.21
C ASN A 107 33.08 -28.07 5.77
N GLU A 108 32.43 -26.90 5.83
CA GLU A 108 33.08 -25.65 6.26
C GLU A 108 32.76 -25.26 7.71
N LEU A 109 31.58 -25.62 8.23
CA LEU A 109 31.21 -25.30 9.61
C LEU A 109 31.75 -26.34 10.60
N PRO A 110 32.19 -25.91 11.80
CA PRO A 110 32.52 -26.82 12.88
C PRO A 110 31.26 -27.52 13.40
N LEU A 111 31.43 -28.71 13.98
CA LEU A 111 30.34 -29.62 14.32
C LEU A 111 29.34 -29.03 15.33
N ASP A 112 29.81 -28.18 16.24
CA ASP A 112 28.99 -27.46 17.21
C ASP A 112 28.08 -26.43 16.54
N LEU A 113 28.54 -25.70 15.52
CA LEU A 113 27.70 -24.79 14.75
C LEU A 113 26.74 -25.52 13.81
N ILE A 114 27.10 -26.73 13.34
CA ILE A 114 26.15 -27.60 12.63
C ILE A 114 24.99 -27.99 13.57
N ALA A 115 25.27 -28.24 14.87
CA ALA A 115 24.21 -28.49 15.84
C ALA A 115 23.28 -27.28 15.98
N SER A 116 23.81 -26.05 16.01
CA SER A 116 23.01 -24.82 16.02
C SER A 116 22.13 -24.67 14.78
N VAL A 117 22.66 -24.99 13.58
CA VAL A 117 21.86 -25.02 12.33
C VAL A 117 20.72 -26.02 12.45
N LEU A 118 21.01 -27.25 12.90
CA LEU A 118 19.98 -28.28 13.05
C LEU A 118 18.93 -27.89 14.09
N ALA A 119 19.32 -27.22 15.18
CA ALA A 119 18.40 -26.71 16.19
C ALA A 119 17.48 -25.61 15.63
N HIS A 120 18.01 -24.73 14.78
CA HIS A 120 17.22 -23.73 14.06
C HIS A 120 16.18 -24.40 13.14
N GLU A 121 16.61 -25.34 12.29
CA GLU A 121 15.71 -26.08 11.39
C GLU A 121 14.66 -26.91 12.16
N CYS A 122 15.05 -27.59 13.24
CA CYS A 122 14.13 -28.26 14.13
C CYS A 122 13.15 -27.28 14.82
N GLY A 123 13.57 -26.03 15.06
CA GLY A 123 12.70 -24.95 15.53
C GLY A 123 11.54 -24.67 14.58
N HIS A 124 11.79 -24.64 13.26
CA HIS A 124 10.72 -24.52 12.25
C HIS A 124 9.75 -25.71 12.29
N ILE A 125 10.25 -26.92 12.50
CA ILE A 125 9.40 -28.12 12.63
C ILE A 125 8.53 -28.02 13.88
N ALA A 126 9.15 -27.72 15.03
CA ALA A 126 8.47 -27.60 16.32
C ALA A 126 7.39 -26.50 16.32
N CYS A 127 7.62 -25.40 15.60
CA CYS A 127 6.62 -24.33 15.43
C CYS A 127 5.63 -24.55 14.26
N ASN A 128 5.65 -25.71 13.58
CA ASN A 128 4.80 -26.04 12.43
C ASN A 128 4.94 -25.09 11.23
N HIS A 129 6.15 -24.61 10.95
CA HIS A 129 6.41 -23.68 9.84
C HIS A 129 6.59 -24.37 8.48
N TYR A 130 6.93 -25.66 8.47
CA TYR A 130 7.43 -26.39 7.30
C TYR A 130 6.53 -26.36 6.05
N LEU A 131 5.20 -26.40 6.20
CA LEU A 131 4.25 -26.32 5.07
C LEU A 131 4.35 -24.94 4.40
N TYR A 132 4.26 -23.90 5.20
CA TYR A 132 4.23 -22.52 4.74
C TYR A 132 5.60 -22.10 4.18
N HIS A 133 6.71 -22.55 4.80
CA HIS A 133 8.07 -22.43 4.26
C HIS A 133 8.17 -23.07 2.87
N SER A 134 7.59 -24.25 2.69
CA SER A 134 7.62 -24.95 1.40
C SER A 134 6.89 -24.16 0.31
N ILE A 135 5.80 -23.46 0.66
CA ILE A 135 5.08 -22.55 -0.24
C ILE A 135 5.90 -21.28 -0.49
N ALA A 136 6.38 -20.62 0.57
CA ALA A 136 7.12 -19.36 0.54
C ALA A 136 8.38 -19.48 -0.32
N ARG A 137 9.18 -20.53 -0.11
CA ARG A 137 10.42 -20.81 -0.88
C ARG A 137 10.20 -20.85 -2.38
N LEU A 138 9.08 -21.42 -2.82
CA LEU A 138 8.73 -21.49 -4.25
C LEU A 138 8.25 -20.15 -4.82
N LEU A 139 7.98 -19.16 -3.96
CA LEU A 139 7.46 -17.84 -4.31
C LEU A 139 8.46 -16.70 -4.05
N VAL A 140 9.63 -16.98 -3.47
CA VAL A 140 10.71 -16.00 -3.21
C VAL A 140 11.11 -15.24 -4.48
N GLY A 141 11.18 -15.90 -5.63
CA GLY A 141 11.47 -15.28 -6.92
C GLY A 141 10.29 -14.53 -7.55
N GLY A 142 9.15 -14.44 -6.84
CA GLY A 142 7.90 -13.87 -7.34
C GLY A 142 6.98 -14.91 -7.99
N ILE A 143 5.71 -14.50 -8.19
CA ILE A 143 4.66 -15.39 -8.72
C ILE A 143 4.97 -15.84 -10.16
N ALA A 144 5.50 -14.94 -11.00
CA ALA A 144 5.70 -15.22 -12.42
C ALA A 144 6.70 -16.36 -12.67
N ASP A 145 7.77 -16.40 -11.86
CA ASP A 145 8.86 -17.37 -12.00
C ASP A 145 8.64 -18.64 -11.16
N SER A 146 7.61 -18.66 -10.32
CA SER A 146 7.28 -19.79 -9.46
C SER A 146 6.74 -20.99 -10.25
N PRO A 147 7.22 -22.22 -9.98
CA PRO A 147 6.57 -23.44 -10.46
C PRO A 147 5.09 -23.54 -10.06
N LEU A 148 4.70 -22.97 -8.91
CA LEU A 148 3.32 -22.99 -8.43
C LEU A 148 2.36 -22.23 -9.34
N ALA A 149 2.83 -21.20 -10.04
CA ALA A 149 2.02 -20.46 -11.01
C ALA A 149 1.69 -21.30 -12.26
N LYS A 150 2.39 -22.41 -12.51
CA LYS A 150 2.09 -23.34 -13.60
C LYS A 150 0.96 -24.30 -13.26
N ILE A 151 0.60 -24.43 -11.98
CA ILE A 151 -0.47 -25.32 -11.49
C ILE A 151 -1.77 -24.50 -11.44
N PRO A 152 -2.75 -24.68 -12.35
CA PRO A 152 -3.93 -23.82 -12.43
C PRO A 152 -4.75 -23.76 -11.13
N ALA A 153 -4.85 -24.90 -10.44
CA ALA A 153 -5.56 -25.02 -9.16
C ALA A 153 -4.94 -24.17 -8.04
N VAL A 154 -3.61 -24.02 -8.03
CA VAL A 154 -2.86 -23.21 -7.06
C VAL A 154 -2.81 -21.75 -7.50
N ARG A 155 -2.57 -21.51 -8.80
CA ARG A 155 -2.39 -20.17 -9.40
C ARG A 155 -3.54 -19.21 -9.07
N LYS A 156 -4.78 -19.67 -9.04
CA LYS A 156 -5.96 -18.82 -8.78
C LYS A 156 -5.95 -18.16 -7.38
N TYR A 157 -5.21 -18.73 -6.44
CA TYR A 157 -5.06 -18.19 -5.08
C TYR A 157 -3.82 -17.30 -4.92
N LEU A 158 -2.84 -17.38 -5.82
CA LEU A 158 -1.63 -16.57 -5.76
C LEU A 158 -1.89 -15.12 -6.17
N THR A 159 -1.94 -14.21 -5.19
CA THR A 159 -2.00 -12.76 -5.40
C THR A 159 -0.72 -12.09 -4.88
N PRO A 160 -0.26 -10.98 -5.48
CA PRO A 160 0.95 -10.29 -4.99
C PRO A 160 0.87 -9.88 -3.52
N SER A 161 -0.31 -9.48 -3.02
CA SER A 161 -0.52 -9.11 -1.63
C SER A 161 -0.40 -10.30 -0.68
N LEU A 162 -1.02 -11.44 -1.01
CA LEU A 162 -0.93 -12.66 -0.22
C LEU A 162 0.52 -13.19 -0.20
N VAL A 163 1.19 -13.18 -1.35
CA VAL A 163 2.59 -13.64 -1.43
C VAL A 163 3.52 -12.74 -0.61
N ARG A 164 3.35 -11.41 -0.66
CA ARG A 164 4.12 -10.50 0.20
C ARG A 164 3.84 -10.72 1.69
N ALA A 165 2.58 -10.97 2.07
CA ALA A 165 2.22 -11.28 3.44
C ALA A 165 2.83 -12.61 3.91
N LEU A 166 2.80 -13.65 3.06
CA LEU A 166 3.44 -14.93 3.32
C LEU A 166 4.97 -14.77 3.49
N LEU A 167 5.64 -14.04 2.59
CA LEU A 167 7.09 -13.79 2.68
C LEU A 167 7.45 -12.90 3.88
N PHE A 168 6.55 -12.01 4.30
CA PHE A 168 6.72 -11.25 5.54
C PHE A 168 6.64 -12.16 6.77
N TRP A 169 5.64 -13.05 6.83
CA TRP A 169 5.55 -14.06 7.88
C TRP A 169 6.76 -15.00 7.88
N ASP A 170 7.19 -15.46 6.70
CA ASP A 170 8.34 -16.34 6.51
C ASP A 170 9.59 -15.74 7.20
N ARG A 171 9.86 -14.45 6.95
CA ARG A 171 10.90 -13.71 7.65
C ARG A 171 10.68 -13.64 9.16
N CYS A 172 9.48 -13.32 9.63
CA CYS A 172 9.20 -13.25 11.07
C CYS A 172 9.42 -14.59 11.78
N SER A 173 9.12 -15.70 11.11
CA SER A 173 9.25 -17.05 11.66
C SER A 173 10.69 -17.49 11.90
N GLU A 174 11.67 -16.91 11.19
CA GLU A 174 13.12 -17.09 11.43
C GLU A 174 13.50 -16.72 12.86
N LEU A 175 12.83 -15.72 13.45
CA LEU A 175 13.10 -15.30 14.83
C LEU A 175 12.71 -16.37 15.86
N SER A 176 11.63 -17.13 15.59
CA SER A 176 11.24 -18.26 16.44
C SER A 176 12.25 -19.41 16.35
N ALA A 177 12.73 -19.70 15.15
CA ALA A 177 13.74 -20.72 14.92
C ALA A 177 15.11 -20.34 15.51
N ASP A 178 15.49 -19.06 15.45
CA ASP A 178 16.66 -18.53 16.16
C ASP A 178 16.54 -18.71 17.67
N ARG A 179 15.38 -18.40 18.26
CA ARG A 179 15.14 -18.62 19.69
C ARG A 179 15.27 -20.09 20.08
N ALA A 180 14.82 -21.01 19.23
CA ALA A 180 14.98 -22.45 19.43
C ALA A 180 16.47 -22.86 19.41
N SER A 181 17.25 -22.36 18.44
CA SER A 181 18.71 -22.60 18.40
C SER A 181 19.40 -22.07 19.66
N VAL A 182 19.10 -20.83 20.08
CA VAL A 182 19.68 -20.23 21.29
C VAL A 182 19.32 -21.02 22.55
N LEU A 183 18.11 -21.58 22.64
CA LEU A 183 17.70 -22.45 23.75
C LEU A 183 18.47 -23.77 23.77
N CYS A 184 18.57 -24.44 22.63
CA CYS A 184 19.32 -25.69 22.51
C CYS A 184 20.82 -25.50 22.81
N ASP A 185 21.38 -24.37 22.41
CA ASP A 185 22.78 -24.02 22.67
C ASP A 185 23.02 -23.46 24.08
N GLY A 186 21.97 -22.95 24.73
CA GLY A 186 22.05 -22.26 26.02
C GLY A 186 22.72 -20.89 25.97
N THR A 187 23.10 -20.40 24.79
CA THR A 187 23.81 -19.12 24.60
C THR A 187 23.51 -18.54 23.22
N PRO A 188 23.38 -17.21 23.07
CA PRO A 188 23.18 -16.58 21.76
C PRO A 188 24.45 -16.59 20.91
N ASP A 189 25.60 -16.83 21.53
CA ASP A 189 26.93 -16.70 20.97
C ASP A 189 27.16 -17.55 19.72
N LYS A 190 26.69 -18.80 19.74
CA LYS A 190 26.85 -19.74 18.63
C LYS A 190 25.92 -19.41 17.48
N THR A 191 24.66 -19.10 17.78
CA THR A 191 23.68 -18.69 16.77
C THR A 191 24.13 -17.41 16.07
N ILE A 192 24.64 -16.41 16.80
CA ILE A 192 25.20 -15.19 16.19
C ILE A 192 26.45 -15.49 15.35
N ASP A 193 27.37 -16.33 15.81
CA ASP A 193 28.55 -16.74 15.02
C ASP A 193 28.14 -17.49 13.74
N LEU A 194 27.15 -18.37 13.85
CA LEU A 194 26.56 -19.08 12.72
C LEU A 194 25.97 -18.09 11.70
N LEU A 195 25.17 -17.13 12.15
CA LEU A 195 24.55 -16.11 11.28
C LEU A 195 25.62 -15.30 10.54
N LEU A 196 26.70 -14.89 11.21
CA LEU A 196 27.83 -14.18 10.59
C LEU A 196 28.48 -15.03 9.49
N ARG A 197 28.76 -16.31 9.76
CA ARG A 197 29.37 -17.24 8.79
C ARG A 197 28.46 -17.52 7.59
N LEU A 198 27.16 -17.72 7.80
CA LEU A 198 26.16 -17.90 6.73
C LEU A 198 26.16 -16.70 5.77
N HIS A 199 26.37 -15.49 6.30
CA HIS A 199 26.46 -14.25 5.51
C HIS A 199 27.86 -13.97 4.95
N GLY A 200 28.81 -14.88 5.11
CA GLY A 200 30.16 -14.77 4.55
C GLY A 200 31.15 -13.97 5.40
N TYR A 201 30.90 -13.81 6.70
CA TYR A 201 31.72 -13.03 7.63
C TYR A 201 32.41 -13.89 8.71
N PRO A 202 33.33 -14.83 8.36
CA PRO A 202 33.90 -15.80 9.31
C PRO A 202 34.92 -15.24 10.30
N HIS A 203 35.36 -13.98 10.14
CA HIS A 203 36.44 -13.35 10.91
C HIS A 203 36.05 -11.99 11.50
N VAL A 204 34.76 -11.78 11.78
CA VAL A 204 34.25 -10.54 12.38
C VAL A 204 34.29 -10.63 13.90
N ASN A 205 34.64 -9.52 14.55
CA ASN A 205 34.49 -9.41 16.01
C ASN A 205 32.98 -9.35 16.35
N ARG A 206 32.48 -10.45 16.92
CA ARG A 206 31.07 -10.60 17.28
C ARG A 206 30.57 -9.55 18.27
N GLU A 207 31.39 -9.14 19.24
CA GLU A 207 31.00 -8.14 20.24
C GLU A 207 30.80 -6.76 19.59
N GLU A 208 31.70 -6.37 18.69
CA GLU A 208 31.56 -5.12 17.92
C GLU A 208 30.36 -5.18 16.97
N PHE A 209 30.13 -6.32 16.32
CA PHE A 209 28.94 -6.50 15.48
C PHE A 209 27.64 -6.42 16.29
N LEU A 210 27.65 -6.93 17.52
CA LEU A 210 26.51 -6.83 18.41
C LEU A 210 26.24 -5.37 18.83
N LYS A 211 27.28 -4.56 19.08
CA LYS A 211 27.11 -3.12 19.30
C LYS A 211 26.46 -2.45 18.09
N GLN A 212 26.91 -2.79 16.88
CA GLN A 212 26.29 -2.32 15.64
C GLN A 212 24.81 -2.74 15.53
N ALA A 213 24.46 -3.96 15.94
CA ALA A 213 23.08 -4.43 15.93
C ALA A 213 22.19 -3.67 16.94
N ILE A 214 22.72 -3.36 18.12
CA ILE A 214 22.06 -2.51 19.13
C ILE A 214 21.88 -1.09 18.60
N ASP A 215 22.90 -0.50 17.99
CA ASP A 215 22.85 0.83 17.39
C ASP A 215 21.82 0.90 16.25
N LEU A 216 21.75 -0.14 15.40
CA LEU A 216 20.71 -0.26 14.37
C LEU A 216 19.32 -0.27 14.99
N ASN A 217 19.09 -1.11 15.99
CA ASN A 217 17.77 -1.19 16.64
C ASN A 217 17.38 0.14 17.30
N ALA A 218 18.33 0.84 17.92
CA ALA A 218 18.09 2.18 18.48
C ALA A 218 17.75 3.19 17.38
N PHE A 219 18.53 3.22 16.29
CA PHE A 219 18.32 4.15 15.17
C PHE A 219 16.98 3.91 14.44
N VAL A 220 16.62 2.65 14.22
CA VAL A 220 15.34 2.26 13.60
C VAL A 220 14.16 2.70 14.47
N ASN A 221 14.25 2.49 15.79
CA ASN A 221 13.16 2.81 16.71
C ASN A 221 13.13 4.29 17.15
N ASP A 222 14.15 5.09 16.81
CA ASP A 222 14.19 6.54 17.08
C ASP A 222 13.06 7.31 16.37
N SER A 223 12.58 6.82 15.22
CA SER A 223 11.46 7.45 14.51
C SER A 223 10.59 6.46 13.74
N LYS A 224 9.29 6.79 13.66
CA LYS A 224 8.33 6.02 12.82
C LYS A 224 8.72 5.98 11.34
N SER A 225 9.42 7.02 10.86
CA SER A 225 9.98 7.06 9.51
C SER A 225 11.11 6.07 9.30
N ASN A 226 12.04 5.92 10.26
CA ASN A 226 13.13 4.95 10.15
C ASN A 226 12.59 3.52 10.16
N LYS A 227 11.60 3.24 11.01
CA LYS A 227 10.89 1.96 11.02
C LYS A 227 10.16 1.66 9.71
N LEU A 228 9.55 2.68 9.09
CA LEU A 228 8.94 2.54 7.75
C LEU A 228 10.00 2.30 6.67
N ILE A 229 11.14 3.00 6.73
CA ILE A 229 12.26 2.82 5.79
C ILE A 229 12.84 1.41 5.93
N GLU A 230 13.05 0.91 7.13
CA GLU A 230 13.50 -0.47 7.36
C GLU A 230 12.51 -1.48 6.77
N LEU A 231 11.21 -1.29 7.00
CA LEU A 231 10.18 -2.14 6.41
C LEU A 231 10.21 -2.09 4.87
N MET A 232 10.43 -0.92 4.27
CA MET A 232 10.55 -0.76 2.82
C MET A 232 11.79 -1.43 2.25
N LEU A 233 12.93 -1.30 2.93
CA LEU A 233 14.20 -1.87 2.48
C LEU A 233 14.26 -3.40 2.62
N THR A 234 13.41 -4.01 3.46
CA THR A 234 13.40 -5.45 3.76
C THR A 234 12.32 -6.23 3.00
N GLN A 235 11.49 -5.58 2.18
CA GLN A 235 10.35 -6.24 1.51
C GLN A 235 10.76 -7.37 0.55
N ASP A 236 11.89 -7.19 -0.14
CA ASP A 236 12.42 -8.12 -1.14
C ASP A 236 13.56 -9.01 -0.59
N GLU A 237 13.87 -8.92 0.71
CA GLU A 237 14.85 -9.78 1.36
C GLU A 237 14.21 -11.14 1.71
N THR A 238 14.99 -12.24 1.61
CA THR A 238 14.51 -13.61 1.84
C THR A 238 14.49 -14.01 3.31
N HIS A 239 15.29 -13.33 4.14
CA HIS A 239 15.39 -13.56 5.58
C HIS A 239 15.45 -12.18 6.27
N PRO A 240 15.14 -12.06 7.57
CA PRO A 240 15.39 -10.82 8.30
C PRO A 240 16.87 -10.45 8.25
N ARG A 241 17.16 -9.15 8.35
CA ARG A 241 18.53 -8.64 8.34
C ARG A 241 19.37 -9.28 9.43
N LEU A 242 20.61 -9.63 9.06
CA LEU A 242 21.61 -10.22 9.95
C LEU A 242 21.71 -9.50 11.31
N ALA A 243 21.81 -8.17 11.29
CA ALA A 243 21.92 -7.36 12.51
C ALA A 243 20.67 -7.47 13.40
N THR A 244 19.47 -7.45 12.80
CA THR A 244 18.21 -7.63 13.54
C THR A 244 18.14 -9.00 14.20
N ARG A 245 18.47 -10.08 13.49
CA ARG A 245 18.51 -11.45 14.05
C ARG A 245 19.52 -11.57 15.19
N ALA A 246 20.70 -10.98 15.02
CA ALA A 246 21.73 -10.99 16.07
C ALA A 246 21.27 -10.25 17.33
N TYR A 247 20.63 -9.08 17.18
CA TYR A 247 20.03 -8.33 18.28
C TYR A 247 18.94 -9.15 18.99
N GLU A 248 18.02 -9.76 18.25
CA GLU A 248 16.93 -10.56 18.81
C GLU A 248 17.43 -11.80 19.55
N CYS A 249 18.47 -12.49 19.04
CA CYS A 249 19.12 -13.59 19.76
C CYS A 249 19.72 -13.11 21.09
N TYR A 250 20.43 -11.98 21.06
CA TYR A 250 21.06 -11.40 22.23
C TYR A 250 20.04 -11.00 23.30
N GLU A 251 19.02 -10.22 22.93
CA GLU A 251 17.96 -9.80 23.85
C GLU A 251 17.14 -10.98 24.38
N TRP A 252 16.85 -11.97 23.53
CA TRP A 252 16.14 -13.18 23.95
C TRP A 252 16.85 -13.88 25.11
N SER A 253 18.16 -14.12 24.99
CA SER A 253 18.95 -14.80 26.03
C SER A 253 18.98 -14.08 27.39
N ARG A 254 18.72 -12.77 27.38
CA ARG A 254 18.70 -11.90 28.56
C ARG A 254 17.29 -11.73 29.13
N SER A 255 16.27 -12.18 28.40
CA SER A 255 14.90 -12.07 28.85
C SER A 255 14.63 -12.96 30.06
N LYS A 256 13.75 -12.49 30.96
CA LYS A 256 13.30 -13.30 32.10
C LYS A 256 12.68 -14.62 31.64
N ARG A 257 11.93 -14.58 30.54
CA ARG A 257 11.29 -15.77 29.94
C ARG A 257 12.30 -16.84 29.56
N PHE A 258 13.42 -16.48 28.92
CA PHE A 258 14.49 -17.42 28.60
C PHE A 258 15.08 -18.05 29.86
N GLN A 259 15.38 -17.22 30.87
CA GLN A 259 15.93 -17.70 32.14
C GLN A 259 14.98 -18.67 32.84
N ASP A 260 13.67 -18.38 32.86
CA ASP A 260 12.64 -19.24 33.43
C ASP A 260 12.51 -20.57 32.68
N ILE A 261 12.68 -20.58 31.35
CA ILE A 261 12.64 -21.80 30.53
C ILE A 261 13.86 -22.68 30.84
N VAL A 262 15.06 -22.08 30.85
CA VAL A 262 16.32 -22.80 31.09
C VAL A 262 16.44 -23.31 32.53
N SER A 263 15.89 -22.57 33.51
CA SER A 263 15.84 -23.01 34.91
C SER A 263 14.75 -24.05 35.19
N GLY A 264 13.82 -24.27 34.25
CA GLY A 264 12.65 -25.13 34.43
C GLY A 264 11.55 -24.53 35.32
N THR A 265 11.59 -23.23 35.61
CA THR A 265 10.58 -22.52 36.40
C THR A 265 9.50 -21.84 35.56
N TYR A 266 9.56 -21.97 34.23
CA TYR A 266 8.56 -21.42 33.33
C TYR A 266 7.19 -22.09 33.54
N ALA A 267 6.29 -21.36 34.19
CA ALA A 267 4.87 -21.68 34.16
C ALA A 267 4.28 -21.07 32.88
N ALA A 268 3.78 -21.91 31.98
CA ALA A 268 3.02 -21.42 30.84
C ALA A 268 1.84 -20.59 31.38
N GLU A 269 1.69 -19.35 30.91
CA GLU A 269 0.47 -18.61 31.17
C GLU A 269 -0.71 -19.45 30.66
N PRO A 270 -1.81 -19.58 31.42
CA PRO A 270 -2.98 -20.25 30.92
C PRO A 270 -3.37 -19.56 29.62
N GLN A 271 -3.34 -20.30 28.51
CA GLN A 271 -3.90 -19.83 27.26
C GLN A 271 -5.26 -19.23 27.59
N ALA A 272 -5.45 -17.95 27.28
CA ALA A 272 -6.80 -17.43 27.12
C ALA A 272 -7.52 -18.47 26.26
N LYS A 273 -8.57 -19.09 26.83
CA LYS A 273 -9.31 -20.19 26.24
C LYS A 273 -9.28 -20.03 24.73
N THR A 274 -8.76 -21.04 24.01
CA THR A 274 -9.13 -21.25 22.61
C THR A 274 -10.63 -21.02 22.55
N MET A 275 -11.01 -19.90 21.95
CA MET A 275 -12.38 -19.42 21.99
C MET A 275 -13.23 -20.53 21.40
N ASP A 276 -14.02 -21.17 22.26
CA ASP A 276 -14.87 -22.27 21.85
C ASP A 276 -15.73 -21.72 20.73
N LYS A 277 -15.56 -22.26 19.52
CA LYS A 277 -16.35 -21.87 18.33
C LYS A 277 -17.84 -22.01 18.62
N SER A 278 -18.22 -22.76 19.65
CA SER A 278 -19.58 -22.97 20.14
C SER A 278 -20.10 -21.83 21.05
N GLU A 279 -19.25 -21.09 21.77
CA GLU A 279 -19.68 -19.98 22.65
C GLU A 279 -19.94 -18.68 21.87
N VAL A 280 -19.22 -18.42 20.77
CA VAL A 280 -19.49 -17.28 19.87
C VAL A 280 -20.81 -17.50 19.11
N ILE A 281 -21.06 -18.74 18.67
CA ILE A 281 -22.33 -19.10 17.99
C ILE A 281 -23.53 -18.88 18.92
N ASN A 282 -23.41 -19.21 20.21
CA ASN A 282 -24.52 -19.06 21.15
C ASN A 282 -24.74 -17.62 21.64
N ALA A 283 -23.70 -16.77 21.66
CA ALA A 283 -23.85 -15.35 22.02
C ALA A 283 -24.43 -14.50 20.87
N GLU A 284 -24.26 -14.89 19.62
CA GLU A 284 -24.88 -14.23 18.45
C GLU A 284 -26.33 -14.70 18.20
N LEU A 285 -26.74 -15.86 18.73
CA LEU A 285 -28.08 -16.46 18.53
C LEU A 285 -29.17 -15.97 19.49
N THR A 286 -28.90 -14.97 20.33
CA THR A 286 -29.90 -14.35 21.22
C THR A 286 -30.41 -12.99 20.76
N VAL A 287 -30.38 -12.74 19.44
CA VAL A 287 -31.17 -11.69 18.83
C VAL A 287 -32.21 -12.31 17.91
N SER A 288 -33.40 -12.47 18.49
CA SER A 288 -34.72 -12.55 17.85
C SER A 288 -34.87 -13.44 16.61
N ALA A 289 -35.44 -14.63 16.82
CA ALA A 289 -36.20 -15.31 15.78
C ALA A 289 -37.60 -14.70 15.66
N SER A 290 -37.98 -14.25 14.46
CA SER A 290 -39.24 -14.59 13.77
C SER A 290 -39.22 -14.07 12.31
N PRO A 291 -40.01 -14.66 11.39
CA PRO A 291 -39.64 -14.89 10.00
C PRO A 291 -40.17 -13.82 9.04
N GLU A 292 -39.44 -13.56 7.94
CA GLU A 292 -39.95 -13.41 6.56
C GLU A 292 -38.99 -12.58 5.69
N SER A 293 -38.57 -13.17 4.56
CA SER A 293 -38.24 -12.67 3.20
C SER A 293 -37.78 -11.22 2.89
N SER A 294 -37.66 -10.27 3.84
CA SER A 294 -37.41 -8.85 3.54
C SER A 294 -35.92 -8.44 3.50
N ASP A 295 -35.00 -9.22 4.06
CA ASP A 295 -33.57 -8.86 4.12
C ASP A 295 -32.75 -9.22 2.87
N LEU A 296 -33.13 -10.28 2.13
CA LEU A 296 -32.34 -10.75 0.99
C LEU A 296 -32.33 -9.75 -0.18
N ASN A 297 -33.46 -9.09 -0.43
CA ASN A 297 -33.59 -8.10 -1.49
C ASN A 297 -32.77 -6.84 -1.20
N ALA A 298 -32.72 -6.40 0.06
CA ALA A 298 -31.90 -5.28 0.51
C ALA A 298 -30.41 -5.59 0.37
N ILE A 299 -29.98 -6.80 0.78
CA ILE A 299 -28.59 -7.26 0.64
C ILE A 299 -28.20 -7.35 -0.85
N ASN A 300 -29.07 -7.88 -1.71
CA ASN A 300 -28.80 -7.95 -3.16
C ASN A 300 -28.70 -6.56 -3.80
N ALA A 301 -29.53 -5.60 -3.39
CA ALA A 301 -29.44 -4.22 -3.86
C ALA A 301 -28.14 -3.53 -3.40
N ALA A 302 -27.73 -3.75 -2.16
CA ALA A 302 -26.45 -3.27 -1.62
C ALA A 302 -25.26 -3.90 -2.35
N LEU A 303 -25.25 -5.21 -2.58
CA LEU A 303 -24.22 -5.91 -3.35
C LEU A 303 -24.08 -5.32 -4.75
N LYS A 304 -25.19 -5.08 -5.45
CA LYS A 304 -25.18 -4.48 -6.79
C LYS A 304 -24.57 -3.08 -6.81
N LYS A 305 -24.83 -2.28 -5.76
CA LYS A 305 -24.27 -0.94 -5.61
C LYS A 305 -22.76 -1.00 -5.35
N VAL A 306 -22.33 -1.87 -4.42
CA VAL A 306 -20.90 -2.07 -4.10
C VAL A 306 -20.16 -2.61 -5.33
N ASP A 307 -20.74 -3.53 -6.09
CA ASP A 307 -20.16 -4.04 -7.34
C ASP A 307 -19.97 -2.94 -8.38
N ALA A 308 -20.97 -2.08 -8.58
CA ALA A 308 -20.88 -0.96 -9.52
C ALA A 308 -19.87 0.11 -9.08
N GLU A 309 -19.65 0.30 -7.78
CA GLU A 309 -18.61 1.18 -7.26
C GLU A 309 -17.23 0.52 -7.37
N LEU A 310 -17.12 -0.77 -7.06
CA LEU A 310 -15.89 -1.55 -7.14
C LEU A 310 -15.34 -1.60 -8.57
N GLU A 311 -16.20 -1.76 -9.59
CA GLU A 311 -15.80 -1.70 -11.01
C GLU A 311 -15.03 -0.41 -11.37
N ARG A 312 -15.28 0.71 -10.68
CA ARG A 312 -14.56 1.97 -10.92
C ARG A 312 -13.15 1.98 -10.34
N TYR A 313 -12.89 1.17 -9.31
CA TYR A 313 -11.62 1.09 -8.60
C TYR A 313 -10.80 -0.15 -8.96
N THR A 314 -11.40 -1.13 -9.65
CA THR A 314 -10.72 -2.33 -10.14
C THR A 314 -9.87 -2.02 -11.36
N ASN A 315 -8.58 -2.33 -11.29
CA ASN A 315 -7.67 -2.21 -12.42
C ASN A 315 -7.81 -3.40 -13.38
N GLN A 316 -7.90 -3.13 -14.69
CA GLN A 316 -7.98 -4.17 -15.74
C GLN A 316 -6.77 -4.15 -16.69
N ALA A 317 -5.71 -3.40 -16.37
CA ALA A 317 -4.49 -3.34 -17.17
C ALA A 317 -3.84 -4.72 -17.29
N ASP A 318 -3.40 -5.07 -18.49
CA ASP A 318 -2.63 -6.29 -18.72
C ASP A 318 -1.16 -6.02 -19.09
N ARG A 319 -0.42 -7.08 -19.46
CA ARG A 319 1.01 -7.01 -19.76
C ARG A 319 1.34 -6.01 -20.88
N VAL A 320 0.48 -5.88 -21.89
CA VAL A 320 0.72 -4.97 -23.02
C VAL A 320 0.48 -3.52 -22.59
N ASP A 321 -0.48 -3.26 -21.70
CA ASP A 321 -0.72 -1.92 -21.14
C ASP A 321 0.48 -1.46 -20.32
N TYR A 322 1.04 -2.36 -19.50
CA TYR A 322 2.25 -2.10 -18.73
C TYR A 322 3.48 -1.93 -19.61
N ALA A 323 3.66 -2.76 -20.64
CA ALA A 323 4.77 -2.61 -21.57
C ALA A 323 4.73 -1.26 -22.31
N LEU A 324 3.54 -0.82 -22.75
CA LEU A 324 3.35 0.48 -23.40
C LEU A 324 3.57 1.64 -22.44
N ALA A 325 3.11 1.54 -21.20
CA ALA A 325 3.34 2.53 -20.16
C ALA A 325 4.84 2.69 -19.83
N ILE A 326 5.55 1.58 -19.60
CA ILE A 326 7.00 1.58 -19.34
C ILE A 326 7.75 2.17 -20.54
N SER A 327 7.43 1.72 -21.76
CA SER A 327 8.09 2.19 -22.99
C SER A 327 7.87 3.69 -23.21
N SER A 328 6.66 4.18 -22.98
CA SER A 328 6.32 5.62 -23.04
C SER A 328 7.13 6.42 -22.01
N GLY A 329 7.23 5.93 -20.78
CA GLY A 329 7.99 6.56 -19.72
C GLY A 329 9.48 6.66 -20.05
N VAL A 330 10.12 5.55 -20.45
CA VAL A 330 11.53 5.54 -20.88
C VAL A 330 11.75 6.47 -22.07
N PHE A 331 10.91 6.38 -23.11
CA PHE A 331 11.02 7.21 -24.31
C PHE A 331 10.93 8.70 -24.01
N CYS A 332 9.95 9.11 -23.19
CA CYS A 332 9.79 10.51 -22.81
C CYS A 332 10.91 10.99 -21.88
N GLY A 333 11.43 10.13 -20.99
CA GLY A 333 12.56 10.46 -20.11
C GLY A 333 13.86 10.64 -20.87
N LEU A 334 14.07 9.88 -21.97
CA LEU A 334 15.20 10.08 -22.87
C LEU A 334 15.04 11.32 -23.76
N LEU A 335 13.82 11.59 -24.23
CA LEU A 335 13.50 12.81 -24.99
C LEU A 335 13.59 14.09 -24.15
N ASP A 336 13.43 14.00 -22.83
CA ASP A 336 13.51 15.11 -21.89
C ASP A 336 14.81 15.93 -22.08
N SER A 337 15.93 15.23 -22.34
CA SER A 337 17.26 15.79 -22.64
C SER A 337 17.29 16.79 -23.83
N LEU A 338 16.34 16.69 -24.77
CA LEU A 338 16.24 17.58 -25.94
C LEU A 338 15.42 18.84 -25.64
N PHE A 339 14.60 18.84 -24.58
CA PHE A 339 13.68 19.93 -24.23
C PHE A 339 14.10 20.71 -22.98
N VAL A 340 14.77 20.05 -22.03
CA VAL A 340 15.22 20.61 -20.75
C VAL A 340 16.55 21.37 -20.90
N GLY A 341 16.52 22.69 -20.68
CA GLY A 341 17.71 23.53 -20.55
C GLY A 341 18.20 23.57 -19.10
N GLU A 342 19.44 24.05 -18.85
CA GLU A 342 19.98 24.18 -17.48
C GLU A 342 19.09 25.12 -16.63
N PHE A 343 18.55 24.60 -15.52
CA PHE A 343 17.82 25.41 -14.55
C PHE A 343 18.79 26.37 -13.85
N SER A 344 18.58 27.67 -14.03
CA SER A 344 19.47 28.71 -13.49
C SER A 344 18.62 29.84 -12.94
N LEU A 345 18.69 30.07 -11.63
CA LEU A 345 18.00 31.16 -10.95
C LEU A 345 18.44 32.53 -11.50
N ASN A 346 19.70 32.66 -11.91
CA ASN A 346 20.21 33.89 -12.52
C ASN A 346 19.61 34.15 -13.91
N GLU A 347 19.42 33.10 -14.70
CA GLU A 347 18.78 33.21 -16.02
C GLU A 347 17.26 33.41 -15.90
N ALA A 348 16.62 32.71 -14.95
CA ALA A 348 15.21 32.88 -14.61
C ALA A 348 14.93 34.34 -14.23
N GLY A 349 15.69 34.89 -13.29
CA GLY A 349 15.56 36.29 -12.86
C GLY A 349 15.76 37.30 -14.00
N ARG A 350 16.79 37.10 -14.86
CA ARG A 350 17.04 37.98 -16.02
C ARG A 350 15.86 37.96 -17.01
N TRP A 351 15.39 36.77 -17.37
CA TRP A 351 14.27 36.63 -18.30
C TRP A 351 12.97 37.23 -17.74
N GLY A 352 12.69 36.96 -16.47
CA GLY A 352 11.53 37.53 -15.78
C GLY A 352 11.58 39.05 -15.76
N ASN A 353 12.75 39.63 -15.48
CA ASN A 353 12.95 41.07 -15.52
C ASN A 353 12.67 41.65 -16.91
N GLU A 354 13.28 41.11 -17.97
CA GLU A 354 13.04 41.57 -19.36
C GLU A 354 11.58 41.48 -19.80
N LYS A 355 10.81 40.55 -19.24
CA LYS A 355 9.38 40.41 -19.53
C LYS A 355 8.53 41.41 -18.78
N VAL A 356 8.82 41.58 -17.49
CA VAL A 356 8.17 42.60 -16.67
C VAL A 356 8.43 43.99 -17.26
N GLU A 357 9.67 44.35 -17.58
CA GLU A 357 9.99 45.67 -18.14
C GLU A 357 9.20 45.97 -19.41
N ARG A 358 9.12 45.01 -20.34
CA ARG A 358 8.32 45.17 -21.56
C ARG A 358 6.84 45.29 -21.28
N PHE A 359 6.32 44.53 -20.32
CA PHE A 359 4.91 44.57 -19.96
C PHE A 359 4.55 45.91 -19.33
N VAL A 360 5.33 46.39 -18.35
CA VAL A 360 5.14 47.71 -17.73
C VAL A 360 5.20 48.82 -18.77
N MET A 361 6.21 48.80 -19.65
CA MET A 361 6.32 49.78 -20.74
C MET A 361 5.12 49.74 -21.69
N HIS A 362 4.63 48.55 -22.04
CA HIS A 362 3.47 48.39 -22.91
C HIS A 362 2.20 48.95 -22.27
N ILE A 363 1.95 48.61 -20.99
CA ILE A 363 0.79 49.09 -20.26
C ILE A 363 0.87 50.62 -20.08
N ALA A 364 2.01 51.15 -19.64
CA ALA A 364 2.19 52.59 -19.49
C ALA A 364 1.93 53.34 -20.81
N LYS A 365 2.48 52.86 -21.94
CA LYS A 365 2.21 53.45 -23.27
C LYS A 365 0.74 53.35 -23.66
N SER A 366 0.08 52.22 -23.38
CA SER A 366 -1.36 52.05 -23.62
C SER A 366 -2.23 53.02 -22.80
N GLN A 367 -1.73 53.45 -21.63
CA GLN A 367 -2.40 54.42 -20.76
C GLN A 367 -2.05 55.88 -21.09
N GLY A 368 -1.14 56.14 -22.05
CA GLY A 368 -0.81 57.49 -22.50
C GLY A 368 0.60 57.99 -22.12
N TYR A 369 1.48 57.13 -21.59
CA TYR A 369 2.87 57.50 -21.33
C TYR A 369 3.62 57.75 -22.65
N GLY A 370 4.05 59.00 -22.87
CA GLY A 370 4.78 59.42 -24.09
C GLY A 370 6.30 59.30 -24.04
N GLY A 371 6.87 58.77 -22.95
CA GLY A 371 8.32 58.59 -22.81
C GLY A 371 8.80 57.17 -23.12
N ASP A 372 10.12 56.96 -23.06
CA ASP A 372 10.76 55.68 -23.41
C ASP A 372 11.56 55.04 -22.27
N THR A 373 11.57 55.66 -21.08
CA THR A 373 12.33 55.14 -19.93
C THR A 373 11.44 54.31 -19.00
N LEU A 374 11.93 53.16 -18.54
CA LEU A 374 11.22 52.33 -17.56
C LEU A 374 10.89 53.10 -16.26
N ALA A 375 11.86 53.85 -15.72
CA ALA A 375 11.64 54.63 -14.50
C ALA A 375 10.52 55.67 -14.67
N GLY A 376 10.44 56.31 -15.84
CA GLY A 376 9.37 57.24 -16.16
C GLY A 376 8.02 56.55 -16.38
N ALA A 377 7.99 55.35 -16.97
CA ALA A 377 6.79 54.54 -17.13
C ALA A 377 6.21 54.09 -15.78
N VAL A 378 7.08 53.61 -14.88
CA VAL A 378 6.72 53.25 -13.50
C VAL A 378 6.14 54.46 -12.78
N LYS A 379 6.85 55.59 -12.79
CA LYS A 379 6.38 56.82 -12.15
C LYS A 379 5.03 57.29 -12.69
N TYR A 380 4.85 57.22 -14.01
CA TYR A 380 3.59 57.59 -14.65
C TYR A 380 2.41 56.72 -14.17
N LEU A 381 2.62 55.39 -14.04
CA LEU A 381 1.61 54.49 -13.52
C LEU A 381 1.34 54.72 -12.03
N GLU A 382 2.39 54.92 -11.21
CA GLU A 382 2.30 55.28 -9.79
C GLU A 382 1.46 56.56 -9.59
N ASP A 383 1.71 57.61 -10.39
CA ASP A 383 1.02 58.90 -10.32
C ASP A 383 -0.43 58.82 -10.84
N THR A 384 -0.68 58.00 -11.86
CA THR A 384 -2.01 57.88 -12.52
C THR A 384 -2.98 57.00 -11.74
N PHE A 385 -2.47 55.95 -11.10
CA PHE A 385 -3.27 54.96 -10.37
C PHE A 385 -2.81 54.83 -8.92
N PRO A 386 -2.97 55.87 -8.08
CA PRO A 386 -2.55 55.80 -6.69
C PRO A 386 -3.41 54.81 -5.90
N ILE A 387 -2.80 54.10 -4.95
CA ILE A 387 -3.51 53.29 -3.96
C ILE A 387 -3.29 53.85 -2.54
N PRO A 388 -4.31 53.82 -1.67
CA PRO A 388 -4.17 54.32 -0.29
C PRO A 388 -3.11 53.57 0.53
N ALA A 389 -2.92 52.28 0.24
CA ALA A 389 -2.01 51.36 0.90
C ALA A 389 -0.56 51.88 1.01
N ASP A 390 -0.04 52.54 -0.03
CA ASP A 390 1.30 53.13 -0.05
C ASP A 390 1.57 54.10 1.10
N LYS A 391 0.53 54.75 1.63
CA LYS A 391 0.64 55.68 2.76
C LYS A 391 0.94 54.96 4.08
N ALA A 392 0.76 53.64 4.13
CA ALA A 392 1.11 52.79 5.27
C ALA A 392 2.51 52.12 5.14
N THR A 393 3.34 52.54 4.17
CA THR A 393 4.65 51.92 3.91
C THR A 393 5.54 51.80 5.16
N ALA A 394 5.56 52.81 6.03
CA ALA A 394 6.39 52.81 7.23
C ALA A 394 5.97 51.70 8.23
N GLN A 395 4.66 51.47 8.36
CA GLN A 395 4.08 50.50 9.28
C GLN A 395 4.26 49.06 8.79
N PHE A 396 4.47 48.87 7.48
CA PHE A 396 4.74 47.56 6.85
C PHE A 396 6.23 47.33 6.53
N GLY A 397 7.15 48.01 7.22
CA GLY A 397 8.59 47.73 7.15
C GLY A 397 9.34 48.48 6.05
N GLY A 398 8.78 49.58 5.56
CA GLY A 398 9.44 50.52 4.65
C GLY A 398 9.54 50.02 3.21
N GLY A 399 10.28 50.78 2.38
CA GLY A 399 10.39 50.52 0.94
C GLY A 399 10.93 49.14 0.55
N LEU A 400 11.58 48.41 1.47
CA LEU A 400 12.10 47.07 1.24
C LEU A 400 11.10 45.94 1.58
N GLN A 401 10.08 46.17 2.41
CA GLN A 401 9.19 45.11 2.91
C GLN A 401 7.71 45.34 2.65
N HIS A 402 7.27 46.57 2.42
CA HIS A 402 5.84 46.88 2.37
C HIS A 402 5.09 46.06 1.30
N HIS A 403 5.64 45.87 0.09
CA HIS A 403 5.02 45.02 -0.94
C HIS A 403 4.77 43.56 -0.51
N LEU A 404 5.53 43.03 0.45
CA LEU A 404 5.32 41.68 0.98
C LEU A 404 4.42 41.67 2.21
N ARG A 405 4.50 42.72 3.04
CA ARG A 405 3.84 42.75 4.33
C ARG A 405 2.44 43.36 4.26
N ASP A 406 2.18 44.25 3.32
CA ASP A 406 0.86 44.77 2.99
C ASP A 406 0.26 43.92 1.87
N PHE A 407 -0.83 43.23 2.17
CA PHE A 407 -1.45 42.29 1.25
C PHE A 407 -2.09 43.00 0.05
N SER A 408 -2.32 44.31 0.10
CA SER A 408 -2.86 45.07 -1.03
C SER A 408 -1.93 45.05 -2.25
N HIS A 409 -0.64 44.74 -2.07
CA HIS A 409 0.34 44.58 -3.15
C HIS A 409 0.46 43.14 -3.69
N HIS A 410 -0.40 42.22 -3.23
CA HIS A 410 -0.34 40.83 -3.65
C HIS A 410 -1.21 40.59 -4.89
N PRO A 411 -0.71 39.91 -5.95
CA PRO A 411 -1.47 39.59 -7.15
C PRO A 411 -2.34 38.34 -6.92
N THR A 412 -3.16 38.37 -5.88
CA THR A 412 -4.00 37.26 -5.40
C THR A 412 -5.44 37.75 -5.17
N PRO A 413 -6.42 36.84 -5.08
CA PRO A 413 -7.77 37.21 -4.66
C PRO A 413 -7.80 37.86 -3.27
N VAL A 414 -6.90 37.46 -2.36
CA VAL A 414 -6.77 38.05 -1.02
C VAL A 414 -6.27 39.49 -1.13
N GLY A 415 -5.27 39.76 -1.97
CA GLY A 415 -4.78 41.12 -2.17
C GLY A 415 -5.83 42.05 -2.77
N LEU A 416 -6.64 41.57 -3.72
CA LEU A 416 -7.79 42.31 -4.23
C LEU A 416 -8.82 42.60 -3.12
N VAL A 417 -9.13 41.60 -2.30
CA VAL A 417 -10.04 41.79 -1.15
C VAL A 417 -9.47 42.82 -0.17
N CYS A 418 -8.17 42.78 0.14
CA CYS A 418 -7.51 43.76 1.01
C CYS A 418 -7.56 45.18 0.44
N SER A 419 -7.36 45.34 -0.88
CA SER A 419 -7.50 46.64 -1.56
C SER A 419 -8.92 47.18 -1.47
N ILE A 420 -9.93 46.35 -1.74
CA ILE A 420 -11.34 46.74 -1.59
C ILE A 420 -11.67 47.06 -0.13
N LEU A 421 -11.26 46.22 0.82
CA LEU A 421 -11.48 46.46 2.25
C LEU A 421 -10.85 47.77 2.71
N THR A 422 -9.69 48.17 2.16
CA THR A 422 -9.05 49.45 2.47
C THR A 422 -9.95 50.64 2.12
N GLN A 423 -10.63 50.59 0.97
CA GLN A 423 -11.58 51.62 0.52
C GLN A 423 -12.83 51.72 1.43
N PHE A 424 -13.25 50.62 2.06
CA PHE A 424 -14.40 50.60 2.96
C PHE A 424 -14.06 50.91 4.41
N THR A 425 -12.89 50.49 4.87
CA THR A 425 -12.55 50.49 6.30
C THR A 425 -11.53 51.57 6.69
N GLY A 426 -10.84 52.17 5.71
CA GLY A 426 -9.73 53.09 5.97
C GLY A 426 -8.53 52.43 6.65
N LYS A 427 -8.44 51.10 6.57
CA LYS A 427 -7.37 50.28 7.17
C LYS A 427 -6.68 49.46 6.10
N VAL A 428 -5.36 49.34 6.24
CA VAL A 428 -4.50 48.49 5.42
C VAL A 428 -4.21 47.21 6.19
N TYR A 429 -4.25 46.06 5.52
CA TYR A 429 -4.19 44.75 6.16
C TYR A 429 -2.97 43.95 5.71
N GLY A 430 -2.33 43.27 6.65
CA GLY A 430 -1.12 42.52 6.34
C GLY A 430 -0.46 41.93 7.58
N THR A 431 0.87 41.85 7.57
CA THR A 431 1.66 41.34 8.71
C THR A 431 2.65 42.34 9.26
N ASP A 432 2.83 42.34 10.58
CA ASP A 432 3.88 43.12 11.23
C ASP A 432 5.28 42.50 11.05
N VAL A 433 6.29 43.08 11.72
CA VAL A 433 7.67 42.58 11.72
C VAL A 433 7.81 41.17 12.30
N SER A 434 6.92 40.78 13.22
CA SER A 434 6.87 39.46 13.85
C SER A 434 6.18 38.40 12.97
N GLY A 435 5.48 38.84 11.92
CA GLY A 435 4.68 37.98 11.04
C GLY A 435 3.24 37.79 11.53
N ALA A 436 2.81 38.51 12.57
CA ALA A 436 1.44 38.48 13.04
C ALA A 436 0.53 39.33 12.15
N PHE A 437 -0.69 38.84 11.89
CA PHE A 437 -1.68 39.59 11.13
C PHE A 437 -2.10 40.85 11.90
N HIS A 438 -2.11 42.00 11.24
CA HIS A 438 -2.56 43.26 11.81
C HIS A 438 -3.21 44.16 10.76
N GLY A 439 -4.05 45.09 11.22
CA GLY A 439 -4.64 46.14 10.40
C GLY A 439 -4.19 47.51 10.91
N VAL A 440 -3.75 48.37 10.01
CA VAL A 440 -3.20 49.70 10.31
C VAL A 440 -4.13 50.78 9.73
N ASN A 441 -4.49 51.78 10.53
CA ASN A 441 -5.29 52.91 10.05
C ASN A 441 -4.47 53.76 9.07
N LEU A 442 -5.12 54.23 8.00
CA LEU A 442 -4.55 55.20 7.08
C LEU A 442 -4.37 56.57 7.75
N SER A 443 -3.35 57.29 7.32
CA SER A 443 -3.17 58.72 7.57
C SER A 443 -4.14 59.56 6.72
N ASP A 444 -4.29 60.84 7.06
CA ASP A 444 -5.24 61.76 6.40
C ASP A 444 -5.03 61.86 4.88
N ASP A 445 -3.77 61.77 4.42
CA ASP A 445 -3.41 61.76 3.01
C ASP A 445 -3.75 60.43 2.30
N GLY A 446 -3.81 59.32 3.03
CA GLY A 446 -4.32 58.03 2.53
C GLY A 446 -5.85 58.00 2.48
N LEU A 447 -6.52 58.60 3.46
CA LEU A 447 -7.97 58.75 3.47
C LEU A 447 -8.48 59.61 2.30
N ALA A 448 -7.68 60.55 1.83
CA ALA A 448 -8.00 61.37 0.65
C ALA A 448 -8.11 60.56 -0.67
N LEU A 449 -7.55 59.34 -0.71
CA LEU A 449 -7.58 58.43 -1.85
C LEU A 449 -8.74 57.41 -1.78
N ILE A 450 -9.64 57.54 -0.80
CA ILE A 450 -10.83 56.69 -0.67
C ILE A 450 -11.97 57.24 -1.53
N GLY A 451 -12.63 56.33 -2.27
CA GLY A 451 -13.81 56.65 -3.07
C GLY A 451 -14.95 57.23 -2.22
N ARG A 452 -15.65 58.22 -2.77
CA ARG A 452 -16.73 58.95 -2.05
C ARG A 452 -18.05 58.19 -2.06
N SER A 453 -18.22 57.27 -3.01
CA SER A 453 -19.42 56.44 -3.15
C SER A 453 -19.09 54.94 -3.20
N VAL A 454 -20.07 54.06 -2.95
CA VAL A 454 -19.87 52.60 -3.00
C VAL A 454 -19.33 52.13 -4.36
N PRO A 455 -19.87 52.57 -5.52
CA PRO A 455 -19.30 52.19 -6.82
C PRO A 455 -17.87 52.68 -7.02
N GLU A 456 -17.56 53.89 -6.57
CA GLU A 456 -16.22 54.48 -6.68
C GLU A 456 -15.20 53.72 -5.81
N LYS A 457 -15.60 53.32 -4.60
CA LYS A 457 -14.78 52.47 -3.71
C LYS A 457 -14.47 51.11 -4.33
N ILE A 458 -15.45 50.48 -4.96
CA ILE A 458 -15.24 49.21 -5.68
C ILE A 458 -14.34 49.42 -6.90
N MET A 459 -14.60 50.46 -7.68
CA MET A 459 -13.82 50.78 -8.88
C MET A 459 -12.36 51.08 -8.55
N PHE A 460 -12.09 51.93 -7.55
CA PHE A 460 -10.72 52.22 -7.10
C PHE A 460 -10.06 51.00 -6.46
N GLY A 461 -10.80 50.23 -5.65
CA GLY A 461 -10.31 49.00 -5.04
C GLY A 461 -9.92 47.90 -6.05
N VAL A 462 -10.47 47.94 -7.27
CA VAL A 462 -10.22 46.94 -8.32
C VAL A 462 -9.31 47.48 -9.43
N LEU A 463 -9.66 48.60 -10.06
CA LEU A 463 -8.96 49.12 -11.24
C LEU A 463 -7.67 49.84 -10.89
N ASN A 464 -7.67 50.75 -9.91
CA ASN A 464 -6.43 51.39 -9.48
C ASN A 464 -5.47 50.35 -8.93
N TRP A 465 -5.96 49.41 -8.13
CA TRP A 465 -5.19 48.26 -7.66
C TRP A 465 -4.53 47.49 -8.81
N ALA A 466 -5.30 47.06 -9.81
CA ALA A 466 -4.78 46.27 -10.91
C ALA A 466 -3.67 47.01 -11.69
N PHE A 467 -3.85 48.30 -11.97
CA PHE A 467 -2.83 49.09 -12.68
C PHE A 467 -1.65 49.49 -11.80
N HIS A 468 -1.87 49.70 -10.50
CA HIS A 468 -0.80 50.00 -9.54
C HIS A 468 0.12 48.80 -9.33
N LEU A 469 -0.43 47.58 -9.29
CA LEU A 469 0.37 46.37 -9.27
C LEU A 469 1.32 46.30 -10.48
N VAL A 470 0.92 46.82 -11.65
CA VAL A 470 1.78 46.82 -12.84
C VAL A 470 3.04 47.64 -12.61
N SER A 471 2.98 48.80 -11.96
CA SER A 471 4.18 49.55 -11.55
C SER A 471 5.02 48.75 -10.55
N ASP A 472 4.39 48.14 -9.55
CA ASP A 472 5.08 47.38 -8.50
C ASP A 472 5.89 46.19 -9.04
N MET A 473 5.49 45.64 -10.20
CA MET A 473 6.22 44.56 -10.88
C MET A 473 7.68 44.93 -11.16
N ALA A 474 7.93 46.16 -11.60
CA ALA A 474 9.28 46.65 -11.88
C ALA A 474 10.01 47.14 -10.61
N GLY A 475 9.26 47.44 -9.54
CA GLY A 475 9.75 48.13 -8.35
C GLY A 475 9.61 49.64 -8.47
N SER A 476 10.21 50.41 -7.56
CA SER A 476 10.00 51.87 -7.53
C SER A 476 10.84 52.63 -8.54
N SER A 477 10.25 53.68 -9.12
CA SER A 477 10.89 54.60 -10.07
C SER A 477 12.23 55.15 -9.55
N GLY A 478 12.30 55.53 -8.27
CA GLY A 478 13.50 56.03 -7.62
C GLY A 478 14.64 54.99 -7.46
N SER A 479 14.31 53.70 -7.35
CA SER A 479 15.32 52.63 -7.29
C SER A 479 15.92 52.37 -8.67
N ILE A 480 15.09 52.38 -9.71
CA ILE A 480 15.49 52.15 -11.10
C ILE A 480 16.44 53.27 -11.57
N LEU A 481 16.17 54.53 -11.23
CA LEU A 481 17.07 55.67 -11.51
C LEU A 481 18.46 55.52 -10.87
N LYS A 482 18.56 54.79 -9.75
CA LYS A 482 19.84 54.50 -9.06
C LYS A 482 20.52 53.22 -9.58
N GLY A 483 20.02 52.64 -10.67
CA GLY A 483 20.55 51.40 -11.25
C GLY A 483 20.21 50.13 -10.44
N SER A 484 19.19 50.20 -9.58
CA SER A 484 18.72 49.06 -8.78
C SER A 484 17.35 48.58 -9.26
N LEU A 485 17.14 47.27 -9.24
CA LEU A 485 15.87 46.62 -9.62
C LEU A 485 14.71 46.89 -8.64
N GLY A 486 14.92 47.69 -7.59
CA GLY A 486 13.90 47.96 -6.57
C GLY A 486 13.48 46.71 -5.80
N THR A 487 12.40 46.81 -5.02
CA THR A 487 11.88 45.69 -4.23
C THR A 487 11.11 44.68 -5.08
N GLY A 488 10.39 45.15 -6.13
CA GLY A 488 9.47 44.33 -6.91
C GLY A 488 8.26 43.89 -6.07
N LEU A 489 7.25 43.27 -6.68
CA LEU A 489 6.16 42.65 -5.92
C LEU A 489 6.41 41.16 -5.67
N PRO A 490 5.87 40.57 -4.58
CA PRO A 490 5.78 39.12 -4.46
C PRO A 490 4.91 38.56 -5.58
N GLY A 491 5.34 37.46 -6.22
CA GLY A 491 4.48 36.80 -7.19
C GLY A 491 3.36 36.01 -6.50
N PRO A 492 2.41 35.45 -7.27
CA PRO A 492 1.26 34.74 -6.70
C PRO A 492 1.64 33.64 -5.70
N LEU A 493 2.79 32.96 -5.88
CA LEU A 493 3.23 31.92 -4.96
C LEU A 493 3.72 32.51 -3.64
N VAL A 494 4.63 33.49 -3.68
CA VAL A 494 5.18 34.11 -2.47
C VAL A 494 4.09 34.89 -1.72
N SER A 495 3.19 35.56 -2.43
CA SER A 495 2.02 36.23 -1.84
C SER A 495 1.12 35.26 -1.09
N LEU A 496 0.76 34.13 -1.71
CA LEU A 496 -0.08 33.12 -1.06
C LEU A 496 0.60 32.54 0.18
N LEU A 497 1.90 32.20 0.09
CA LEU A 497 2.67 31.71 1.23
C LEU A 497 2.67 32.73 2.37
N LYS A 498 2.84 34.01 2.04
CA LYS A 498 2.88 35.09 3.01
C LYS A 498 1.53 35.31 3.69
N GLU A 499 0.44 35.30 2.92
CA GLU A 499 -0.94 35.35 3.43
C GLU A 499 -1.22 34.17 4.37
N LEU A 500 -0.92 32.95 3.95
CA LEU A 500 -1.09 31.73 4.75
C LEU A 500 -0.27 31.75 6.04
N SER A 501 0.95 32.31 6.00
CA SER A 501 1.80 32.45 7.20
C SER A 501 1.18 33.30 8.31
N SER A 502 0.22 34.16 7.96
CA SER A 502 -0.48 35.02 8.92
C SER A 502 -1.66 34.32 9.61
N THR A 503 -2.09 33.16 9.10
CA THR A 503 -3.24 32.39 9.61
C THR A 503 -2.91 31.61 10.90
N PRO A 504 -3.93 31.16 11.66
CA PRO A 504 -3.73 30.39 12.89
C PRO A 504 -2.97 29.07 12.73
N LEU A 505 -2.89 28.52 11.51
CA LEU A 505 -2.23 27.25 11.22
C LEU A 505 -0.69 27.34 11.33
N PHE A 506 -0.11 28.55 11.24
CA PHE A 506 1.33 28.77 11.19
C PHE A 506 1.86 29.69 12.31
N GLN A 507 1.35 29.52 13.53
CA GLN A 507 1.68 30.35 14.70
C GLN A 507 2.97 29.95 15.45
N LYS A 508 3.75 28.98 14.96
CA LYS A 508 4.99 28.56 15.64
C LYS A 508 5.99 29.73 15.67
N SER A 509 6.17 30.31 16.86
CA SER A 509 7.11 31.39 17.11
C SER A 509 8.46 30.86 17.60
N ASP A 510 9.53 31.61 17.34
CA ASP A 510 10.82 31.39 17.99
C ASP A 510 10.84 31.94 19.43
N GLY A 511 11.94 31.70 20.15
CA GLY A 511 12.14 32.18 21.52
C GLY A 511 12.13 33.72 21.67
N SER A 512 12.05 34.46 20.57
CA SER A 512 11.97 35.94 20.52
C SER A 512 10.61 36.44 20.03
N GLY A 513 9.62 35.56 19.87
CA GLY A 513 8.24 35.91 19.51
C GLY A 513 7.97 36.06 18.01
N TYR A 514 8.93 35.79 17.13
CA TYR A 514 8.75 35.89 15.69
C TYR A 514 8.17 34.61 15.11
N ARG A 515 7.15 34.72 14.25
CA ARG A 515 6.60 33.57 13.51
C ARG A 515 7.61 33.06 12.50
N VAL A 516 8.15 31.87 12.76
CA VAL A 516 9.29 31.30 12.02
C VAL A 516 8.99 31.23 10.51
N CYS A 517 7.80 30.75 10.15
CA CYS A 517 7.38 30.62 8.75
C CYS A 517 7.32 31.98 8.02
N SER A 518 6.73 33.00 8.65
CA SER A 518 6.59 34.33 8.04
C SER A 518 7.94 35.04 7.88
N VAL A 519 8.86 34.86 8.83
CA VAL A 519 10.23 35.39 8.73
C VAL A 519 11.02 34.69 7.62
N TRP A 520 10.85 33.38 7.45
CA TRP A 520 11.47 32.63 6.35
C TRP A 520 11.01 33.14 4.98
N ILE A 521 9.70 33.37 4.81
CA ILE A 521 9.15 33.93 3.56
C ILE A 521 9.71 35.33 3.31
N SER A 522 9.87 36.14 4.36
CA SER A 522 10.50 37.46 4.25
C SER A 522 11.96 37.39 3.82
N LYS A 523 12.73 36.40 4.31
CA LYS A 523 14.12 36.14 3.88
C LYS A 523 14.20 35.63 2.43
N LEU A 524 13.22 34.82 2.01
CA LEU A 524 13.10 34.33 0.63
C LEU A 524 12.85 35.48 -0.34
N PHE A 525 11.83 36.30 -0.07
CA PHE A 525 11.51 37.47 -0.88
C PHE A 525 12.70 38.45 -0.98
N ASN A 526 13.38 38.72 0.13
CA ASN A 526 14.56 39.59 0.17
C ASN A 526 15.80 39.02 -0.50
N GLY A 527 15.78 37.73 -0.81
CA GLY A 527 16.91 37.02 -1.39
C GLY A 527 18.05 36.75 -0.44
N THR A 528 17.85 36.92 0.88
CA THR A 528 18.84 36.55 1.88
C THR A 528 18.83 35.06 2.19
N LEU A 529 17.72 34.36 1.91
CA LEU A 529 17.61 32.91 2.09
C LEU A 529 18.37 32.14 1.01
N LEU A 530 18.28 32.58 -0.25
CA LEU A 530 18.91 31.94 -1.41
C LEU A 530 20.18 32.65 -1.89
N GLY A 531 20.64 33.67 -1.14
CA GLY A 531 21.77 34.50 -1.53
C GLY A 531 23.09 33.74 -1.55
N GLN A 532 23.94 34.06 -2.53
CA GLN A 532 25.27 33.49 -2.66
C GLN A 532 26.29 34.39 -1.99
N ARG A 533 27.42 33.86 -1.52
CA ARG A 533 28.51 34.68 -0.97
C ARG A 533 29.60 34.86 -2.03
N ASP A 534 30.09 36.08 -2.19
CA ASP A 534 31.25 36.35 -3.03
C ASP A 534 32.55 35.83 -2.39
N THR A 535 33.67 35.96 -3.12
CA THR A 535 35.00 35.55 -2.66
C THR A 535 35.48 36.31 -1.42
N ASN A 536 34.85 37.42 -1.06
CA ASN A 536 35.12 38.22 0.14
C ASN A 536 34.11 37.92 1.27
N GLY A 537 33.24 36.92 1.10
CA GLY A 537 32.23 36.51 2.07
C GLY A 537 30.98 37.38 2.14
N LYS A 538 30.85 38.40 1.27
CA LYS A 538 29.71 39.32 1.20
C LYS A 538 28.52 38.64 0.51
N LEU A 539 27.34 38.75 1.12
CA LEU A 539 26.11 38.15 0.60
C LEU A 539 25.60 38.94 -0.62
N ILE A 540 25.47 38.26 -1.75
CA ILE A 540 24.77 38.69 -2.96
C ILE A 540 23.34 38.12 -2.88
N PRO A 541 22.33 38.96 -2.61
CA PRO A 541 20.96 38.49 -2.45
C PRO A 541 20.35 38.05 -3.79
N ILE A 542 19.69 36.89 -3.79
CA ILE A 542 18.92 36.38 -4.93
C ILE A 542 17.44 36.50 -4.60
N LYS A 543 16.84 37.65 -4.95
CA LYS A 543 15.43 37.95 -4.62
C LYS A 543 14.47 36.96 -5.29
N PHE A 544 13.45 36.56 -4.55
CA PHE A 544 12.37 35.71 -5.05
C PHE A 544 11.08 36.52 -5.14
N ASP A 545 11.06 37.47 -6.07
CA ASP A 545 9.91 38.32 -6.40
C ASP A 545 9.19 37.79 -7.66
N LEU A 546 8.16 38.48 -8.14
CA LEU A 546 7.40 38.05 -9.32
C LEU A 546 8.29 37.81 -10.54
N ARG A 547 9.39 38.54 -10.71
CA ARG A 547 10.31 38.36 -11.85
C ARG A 547 10.97 36.99 -11.75
N MET A 548 11.47 36.65 -10.58
CA MET A 548 12.03 35.32 -10.32
C MET A 548 10.96 34.22 -10.50
N GLU A 549 9.76 34.41 -9.95
CA GLU A 549 8.66 33.44 -10.10
C GLU A 549 8.27 33.20 -11.56
N LEU A 550 8.19 34.25 -12.40
CA LEU A 550 7.91 34.13 -13.83
C LEU A 550 9.02 33.38 -14.58
N GLY A 551 10.28 33.68 -14.25
CA GLY A 551 11.44 32.99 -14.81
C GLY A 551 11.48 31.51 -14.46
N VAL A 552 11.22 31.20 -13.19
CA VAL A 552 11.11 29.82 -12.68
C VAL A 552 9.92 29.13 -13.34
N ALA A 553 8.74 29.75 -13.40
CA ALA A 553 7.55 29.19 -14.04
C ALA A 553 7.76 28.86 -15.52
N ARG A 554 8.53 29.66 -16.26
CA ARG A 554 8.93 29.36 -17.64
C ARG A 554 9.90 28.18 -17.73
N GLN A 555 10.93 28.15 -16.89
CA GLN A 555 11.90 27.04 -16.88
C GLN A 555 11.21 25.73 -16.48
N VAL A 556 10.33 25.78 -15.47
CA VAL A 556 9.42 24.70 -15.06
C VAL A 556 8.45 24.34 -16.20
N GLY A 557 7.90 25.31 -16.94
CA GLY A 557 7.02 25.07 -18.08
C GLY A 557 7.68 24.32 -19.25
N ARG A 558 9.00 24.42 -19.42
CA ARG A 558 9.78 23.58 -20.36
C ARG A 558 9.90 22.14 -19.85
N GLN A 559 10.02 21.93 -18.54
CA GLN A 559 10.02 20.61 -17.90
C GLN A 559 8.64 19.93 -17.95
N THR A 560 7.55 20.69 -18.09
CA THR A 560 6.18 20.16 -18.25
C THR A 560 5.94 19.49 -19.60
N LEU A 561 6.67 19.88 -20.66
CA LEU A 561 6.39 19.40 -22.02
C LEU A 561 6.61 17.88 -22.19
N PRO A 562 7.72 17.29 -21.70
CA PRO A 562 7.92 15.84 -21.74
C PRO A 562 6.92 15.07 -20.86
N VAL A 563 6.48 15.67 -19.74
CA VAL A 563 5.44 15.11 -18.87
C VAL A 563 4.09 15.06 -19.59
N LEU A 564 3.70 16.13 -20.28
CA LEU A 564 2.46 16.18 -21.08
C LEU A 564 2.52 15.24 -22.28
N LEU A 565 3.67 15.16 -22.96
CA LEU A 565 3.88 14.21 -24.06
C LEU A 565 3.67 12.77 -23.58
N ASN A 566 4.27 12.42 -22.45
CA ASN A 566 4.12 11.10 -21.84
C ASN A 566 2.65 10.78 -21.51
N GLU A 567 1.93 11.76 -20.96
CA GLU A 567 0.51 11.67 -20.66
C GLU A 567 -0.37 11.51 -21.91
N CYS A 568 -0.04 12.17 -23.02
CA CYS A 568 -0.73 12.04 -24.30
C CYS A 568 -0.47 10.68 -24.96
N VAL A 569 0.76 10.20 -24.94
CA VAL A 569 1.16 8.92 -25.55
C VAL A 569 0.45 7.75 -24.85
N VAL A 570 0.48 7.70 -23.51
CA VAL A 570 -0.21 6.66 -22.74
C VAL A 570 -1.72 6.66 -23.01
N ARG A 571 -2.35 7.85 -23.05
CA ARG A 571 -3.78 8.00 -23.36
C ARG A 571 -4.13 7.63 -24.79
N GLY A 572 -3.28 7.97 -25.76
CA GLY A 572 -3.44 7.60 -27.15
C GLY A 572 -3.41 6.07 -27.33
N PHE A 573 -2.44 5.40 -26.73
CA PHE A 573 -2.33 3.94 -26.81
C PHE A 573 -3.49 3.22 -26.11
N TYR A 574 -3.90 3.68 -24.94
CA TYR A 574 -5.07 3.13 -24.25
C TYR A 574 -6.35 3.29 -25.09
N LEU A 575 -6.58 4.49 -25.65
CA LEU A 575 -7.73 4.76 -26.51
C LEU A 575 -7.75 3.83 -27.73
N LEU A 576 -6.62 3.72 -28.44
CA LEU A 576 -6.49 2.85 -29.61
C LEU A 576 -6.79 1.40 -29.25
N ARG A 577 -6.21 0.93 -28.15
CA ARG A 577 -6.37 -0.45 -27.70
C ARG A 577 -7.80 -0.79 -27.32
N GLN A 578 -8.46 0.06 -26.54
CA GLN A 578 -9.84 -0.17 -26.14
C GLN A 578 -10.81 -0.05 -27.30
N LEU A 579 -10.54 0.85 -28.23
CA LEU A 579 -11.29 0.93 -29.49
C LEU A 579 -11.15 -0.37 -30.29
N THR A 580 -9.94 -0.90 -30.47
CA THR A 580 -9.71 -2.17 -31.17
C THR A 580 -10.38 -3.35 -30.45
N SER A 581 -10.28 -3.43 -29.11
CA SER A 581 -10.91 -4.49 -28.34
C SER A 581 -12.43 -4.48 -28.46
N GLU A 582 -13.06 -3.30 -28.37
CA GLU A 582 -14.51 -3.18 -28.55
C GLU A 582 -14.94 -3.51 -29.98
N LEU A 583 -14.18 -3.09 -31.00
CA LEU A 583 -14.46 -3.42 -32.40
C LEU A 583 -14.33 -4.93 -32.70
N ILE A 584 -13.39 -5.64 -32.07
CA ILE A 584 -13.22 -7.09 -32.23
C ILE A 584 -14.35 -7.84 -31.50
N CYS A 585 -14.71 -7.43 -30.28
CA CYS A 585 -15.74 -8.09 -29.49
C CYS A 585 -17.16 -7.94 -30.04
N THR A 586 -17.46 -6.82 -30.70
CA THR A 586 -18.83 -6.54 -31.20
C THR A 586 -19.13 -7.12 -32.58
N GLY A 587 -18.12 -7.48 -33.38
CA GLY A 587 -18.31 -7.91 -34.77
C GLY A 587 -18.85 -6.78 -35.67
N ASN A 588 -18.91 -7.00 -36.99
CA ASN A 588 -19.16 -6.00 -38.04
C ASN A 588 -20.18 -4.91 -37.65
N VAL A 589 -19.68 -3.72 -37.28
CA VAL A 589 -20.46 -2.66 -36.61
C VAL A 589 -21.16 -1.78 -37.64
N GLN A 590 -22.50 -1.77 -37.66
CA GLN A 590 -23.32 -0.84 -38.46
C GLN A 590 -23.56 0.53 -37.79
N GLY A 591 -22.59 1.09 -37.05
CA GLY A 591 -22.65 2.48 -36.54
C GLY A 591 -22.05 2.76 -35.15
N PRO A 592 -21.68 4.02 -34.85
CA PRO A 592 -20.96 4.45 -33.63
C PRO A 592 -21.77 4.34 -32.32
N ASP A 593 -23.10 4.17 -32.40
CA ASP A 593 -23.99 4.16 -31.22
C ASP A 593 -23.96 2.83 -30.45
N LYS A 594 -23.35 1.78 -31.02
CA LYS A 594 -23.21 0.47 -30.36
C LYS A 594 -21.91 0.30 -29.56
N LEU A 595 -20.99 1.28 -29.62
CA LEU A 595 -19.71 1.23 -28.94
C LEU A 595 -19.83 1.70 -27.48
N ASN A 596 -19.19 0.99 -26.55
CA ASN A 596 -19.15 1.39 -25.16
C ASN A 596 -18.12 2.51 -24.91
N TRP A 597 -18.52 3.75 -25.17
CA TRP A 597 -17.67 4.93 -25.04
C TRP A 597 -17.08 5.14 -23.63
N ARG A 598 -17.72 4.63 -22.57
CA ARG A 598 -17.17 4.67 -21.22
C ARG A 598 -15.92 3.80 -21.05
N LYS A 599 -15.81 2.68 -21.76
CA LYS A 599 -14.61 1.83 -21.76
C LYS A 599 -13.50 2.40 -22.64
N ILE A 600 -13.87 3.04 -23.75
CA ILE A 600 -12.96 3.59 -24.76
C ILE A 600 -12.31 4.91 -24.31
N ALA A 601 -13.06 5.77 -23.59
CA ALA A 601 -12.56 7.09 -23.19
C ALA A 601 -11.27 6.99 -22.33
N PRO A 602 -10.20 7.74 -22.67
CA PRO A 602 -8.91 7.66 -21.98
C PRO A 602 -8.86 8.57 -20.74
N PHE A 603 -10.00 8.70 -20.04
CA PHE A 603 -10.17 9.58 -18.90
C PHE A 603 -11.03 8.89 -17.84
N GLN A 604 -10.73 9.16 -16.56
CA GLN A 604 -11.53 8.69 -15.41
C GLN A 604 -11.72 7.16 -15.37
N ASN A 605 -10.65 6.41 -15.64
CA ASN A 605 -10.66 4.96 -15.59
C ASN A 605 -9.44 4.46 -14.78
N ARG A 606 -9.65 3.46 -13.92
CA ARG A 606 -8.59 2.90 -13.06
C ARG A 606 -7.40 2.37 -13.86
N THR A 607 -7.66 1.73 -14.99
CA THR A 607 -6.65 1.15 -15.87
C THR A 607 -5.73 2.24 -16.42
N ILE A 608 -6.29 3.36 -16.89
CA ILE A 608 -5.47 4.47 -17.37
C ILE A 608 -4.72 5.16 -16.22
N ASP A 609 -5.34 5.33 -15.05
CA ASP A 609 -4.67 5.88 -13.88
C ASP A 609 -3.43 5.05 -13.52
N ARG A 610 -3.53 3.71 -13.53
CA ARG A 610 -2.41 2.80 -13.26
C ARG A 610 -1.33 2.87 -14.35
N MET A 611 -1.72 2.91 -15.63
CA MET A 611 -0.77 3.08 -16.74
C MET A 611 -0.02 4.41 -16.66
N LEU A 612 -0.71 5.50 -16.31
CA LEU A 612 -0.09 6.81 -16.12
C LEU A 612 0.84 6.82 -14.91
N THR A 613 0.48 6.16 -13.80
CA THR A 613 1.37 6.01 -12.64
C THR A 613 2.66 5.29 -13.03
N ILE A 614 2.58 4.14 -13.69
CA ILE A 614 3.75 3.35 -14.11
C ILE A 614 4.62 4.15 -15.10
N SER A 615 3.99 4.79 -16.07
CA SER A 615 4.69 5.58 -17.08
C SER A 615 5.38 6.80 -16.49
N THR A 616 4.74 7.53 -15.58
CA THR A 616 5.34 8.72 -14.93
C THR A 616 6.48 8.34 -13.99
N MET A 617 6.37 7.23 -13.26
CA MET A 617 7.46 6.67 -12.45
C MET A 617 8.66 6.28 -13.31
N THR A 618 8.41 5.57 -14.41
CA THR A 618 9.47 5.13 -15.35
C THR A 618 10.15 6.32 -16.02
N PHE A 619 9.37 7.33 -16.41
CA PHE A 619 9.85 8.63 -16.90
C PHE A 619 10.79 9.29 -15.89
N THR A 620 10.37 9.41 -14.64
CA THR A 620 11.16 10.06 -13.57
C THR A 620 12.46 9.31 -13.33
N MET A 621 12.42 7.98 -13.35
CA MET A 621 13.62 7.16 -13.19
C MET A 621 14.60 7.35 -14.36
N ALA A 622 14.11 7.29 -15.59
CA ALA A 622 14.92 7.51 -16.79
C ALA A 622 15.54 8.91 -16.81
N ASP A 623 14.76 9.95 -16.47
CA ASP A 623 15.22 11.34 -16.37
C ASP A 623 16.29 11.53 -15.28
N THR A 624 16.08 10.93 -14.11
CA THR A 624 17.06 10.95 -13.01
C THR A 624 18.39 10.34 -13.46
N MET A 625 18.32 9.22 -14.20
CA MET A 625 19.51 8.55 -14.73
C MET A 625 20.22 9.40 -15.79
N ASP A 626 19.47 10.03 -16.71
CA ASP A 626 20.03 10.94 -17.71
C ASP A 626 20.73 12.16 -17.07
N ALA A 627 20.06 12.79 -16.10
CA ALA A 627 20.61 13.91 -15.34
C ALA A 627 21.88 13.51 -14.57
N ALA A 628 21.92 12.32 -13.98
CA ALA A 628 23.10 11.78 -13.28
C ALA A 628 24.27 11.51 -14.22
N VAL A 629 24.02 10.90 -15.38
CA VAL A 629 25.05 10.63 -16.40
C VAL A 629 25.65 11.93 -16.94
N HIS A 630 24.80 12.90 -17.29
CA HIS A 630 25.26 14.21 -17.77
C HIS A 630 26.02 15.00 -16.70
N ALA A 631 25.54 14.98 -15.45
CA ALA A 631 26.25 15.61 -14.34
C ALA A 631 27.61 14.95 -14.08
N ALA A 632 27.73 13.62 -14.21
CA ALA A 632 28.99 12.89 -14.09
C ALA A 632 29.98 13.30 -15.19
N ILE A 633 29.53 13.39 -16.44
CA ILE A 633 30.37 13.80 -17.57
C ILE A 633 30.89 15.24 -17.40
N LEU A 634 30.02 16.17 -17.02
CA LEU A 634 30.36 17.60 -16.91
C LEU A 634 31.13 17.96 -15.62
N SER A 635 31.11 17.09 -14.61
CA SER A 635 31.73 17.37 -13.31
C SER A 635 33.19 16.92 -13.21
N ALA A 636 33.68 16.07 -14.13
CA ALA A 636 35.06 15.60 -14.18
C ALA A 636 35.62 15.13 -12.81
N GLY A 637 34.79 14.53 -11.96
CA GLY A 637 35.16 14.01 -10.63
C GLY A 637 34.99 14.99 -9.46
N SER A 638 34.52 16.22 -9.67
CA SER A 638 34.20 17.17 -8.59
C SER A 638 32.75 16.99 -8.09
N TRP A 639 32.60 16.53 -6.84
CA TRP A 639 31.29 16.34 -6.20
C TRP A 639 30.44 17.62 -6.17
N VAL A 640 31.05 18.79 -5.98
CA VAL A 640 30.35 20.09 -5.93
C VAL A 640 29.80 20.48 -7.30
N LEU A 641 30.59 20.29 -8.37
CA LEU A 641 30.11 20.52 -9.74
C LEU A 641 29.06 19.47 -10.13
N PHE A 642 29.25 18.22 -9.72
CA PHE A 642 28.30 17.13 -9.96
C PHE A 642 26.93 17.48 -9.38
N SER A 643 26.87 17.84 -8.10
CA SER A 643 25.60 18.22 -7.45
C SER A 643 24.97 19.45 -8.09
N GLY A 644 25.78 20.43 -8.49
CA GLY A 644 25.28 21.62 -9.20
C GLY A 644 24.66 21.25 -10.55
N LYS A 645 25.38 20.50 -11.38
CA LYS A 645 24.92 20.12 -12.73
C LYS A 645 23.75 19.15 -12.71
N PHE A 646 23.70 18.24 -11.74
CA PHE A 646 22.59 17.32 -11.54
C PHE A 646 21.29 18.06 -11.21
N VAL A 647 21.33 18.96 -10.22
CA VAL A 647 20.18 19.76 -9.78
C VAL A 647 19.65 20.66 -10.91
N THR A 648 20.53 21.16 -11.79
CA THR A 648 20.07 21.98 -12.92
C THR A 648 19.37 21.21 -14.03
N ARG A 649 19.50 19.88 -14.08
CA ARG A 649 18.99 19.01 -15.16
C ARG A 649 17.81 18.14 -14.74
N PHE A 650 17.62 17.90 -13.45
CA PHE A 650 16.53 17.08 -12.93
C PHE A 650 15.13 17.67 -13.23
N ASN A 651 14.20 16.85 -13.74
CA ASN A 651 12.83 17.25 -14.02
C ASN A 651 11.94 17.19 -12.76
N TYR A 652 11.89 18.31 -12.03
CA TYR A 652 11.12 18.45 -10.80
C TYR A 652 9.60 18.32 -11.01
N VAL A 653 9.10 18.69 -12.20
CA VAL A 653 7.68 18.57 -12.56
C VAL A 653 7.29 17.10 -12.71
N GLY A 654 8.13 16.33 -13.40
CA GLY A 654 8.01 14.87 -13.54
C GLY A 654 7.99 14.17 -12.19
N ALA A 655 8.94 14.49 -11.32
CA ALA A 655 9.00 13.94 -9.98
C ALA A 655 7.76 14.27 -9.14
N GLY A 656 7.30 15.53 -9.16
CA GLY A 656 6.06 15.94 -8.49
C GLY A 656 4.82 15.24 -9.05
N ARG A 657 4.72 15.09 -10.37
CA ARG A 657 3.60 14.40 -11.04
C ARG A 657 3.55 12.91 -10.69
N SER A 658 4.71 12.26 -10.59
CA SER A 658 4.84 10.86 -10.16
C SER A 658 4.45 10.68 -8.70
N ALA A 659 4.88 11.58 -7.81
CA ALA A 659 4.48 11.55 -6.42
C ALA A 659 2.95 11.66 -6.26
N LEU A 660 2.31 12.57 -7.00
CA LEU A 660 0.84 12.68 -7.02
C LEU A 660 0.16 11.42 -7.60
N ALA A 661 0.76 10.79 -8.62
CA ALA A 661 0.27 9.54 -9.19
C ALA A 661 0.28 8.40 -8.16
N ILE A 662 1.38 8.27 -7.41
CA ILE A 662 1.56 7.27 -6.34
C ILE A 662 0.55 7.51 -5.22
N VAL A 663 0.36 8.75 -4.78
CA VAL A 663 -0.64 9.07 -3.73
C VAL A 663 -2.05 8.69 -4.18
N ARG A 664 -2.42 9.02 -5.42
CA ARG A 664 -3.71 8.65 -6.00
C ARG A 664 -3.85 7.13 -6.13
N GLU A 665 -2.78 6.43 -6.51
CA GLU A 665 -2.72 4.98 -6.62
C GLU A 665 -3.01 4.30 -5.28
N VAL A 666 -2.33 4.73 -4.21
CA VAL A 666 -2.53 4.23 -2.85
C VAL A 666 -3.94 4.54 -2.35
N SER A 667 -4.46 5.74 -2.63
CA SER A 667 -5.84 6.11 -2.26
C SER A 667 -6.88 5.21 -2.96
N ASN A 668 -6.67 4.91 -4.23
CA ASN A 668 -7.56 4.04 -5.00
C ASN A 668 -7.49 2.58 -4.51
N GLU A 669 -6.29 2.04 -4.24
CA GLU A 669 -6.12 0.69 -3.66
C GLU A 669 -6.80 0.58 -2.28
N LYS A 670 -6.69 1.62 -1.44
CA LYS A 670 -7.39 1.67 -0.15
C LYS A 670 -8.91 1.61 -0.33
N LYS A 671 -9.46 2.37 -1.28
CA LYS A 671 -10.91 2.41 -1.56
C LYS A 671 -11.41 1.10 -2.17
N GLU A 672 -10.64 0.48 -3.06
CA GLU A 672 -10.89 -0.87 -3.60
C GLU A 672 -10.96 -1.91 -2.47
N THR A 673 -10.00 -1.88 -1.55
CA THR A 673 -9.95 -2.78 -0.39
C THR A 673 -11.17 -2.60 0.51
N GLN A 674 -11.58 -1.35 0.77
CA GLN A 674 -12.80 -1.05 1.54
C GLN A 674 -14.06 -1.63 0.88
N LEU A 675 -14.21 -1.47 -0.44
CA LEU A 675 -15.36 -1.97 -1.19
C LEU A 675 -15.37 -3.51 -1.27
N ILE A 676 -14.21 -4.16 -1.38
CA ILE A 676 -14.09 -5.62 -1.30
C ILE A 676 -14.52 -6.12 0.08
N HIS A 677 -14.11 -5.43 1.15
CA HIS A 677 -14.51 -5.77 2.50
C HIS A 677 -16.03 -5.61 2.70
N GLU A 678 -16.61 -4.51 2.24
CA GLU A 678 -18.06 -4.30 2.28
C GLU A 678 -18.83 -5.40 1.49
N LYS A 679 -18.33 -5.77 0.30
CA LYS A 679 -18.88 -6.88 -0.49
C LYS A 679 -18.78 -8.21 0.25
N MET A 680 -17.68 -8.46 0.96
CA MET A 680 -17.47 -9.68 1.73
C MET A 680 -18.50 -9.80 2.85
N LEU A 681 -18.70 -8.74 3.64
CA LEU A 681 -19.69 -8.69 4.71
C LEU A 681 -21.12 -8.92 4.19
N LEU A 682 -21.49 -8.27 3.09
CA LEU A 682 -22.80 -8.47 2.46
C LEU A 682 -22.97 -9.90 1.91
N SER A 683 -21.89 -10.50 1.38
CA SER A 683 -21.91 -11.89 0.91
C SER A 683 -22.02 -12.87 2.07
N GLU A 684 -21.36 -12.62 3.20
CA GLU A 684 -21.43 -13.43 4.41
C GLU A 684 -22.85 -13.39 5.01
N ALA A 685 -23.45 -12.21 5.12
CA ALA A 685 -24.85 -12.05 5.54
C ALA A 685 -25.82 -12.83 4.62
N LYS A 686 -25.60 -12.76 3.30
CA LYS A 686 -26.38 -13.54 2.33
C LYS A 686 -26.24 -15.05 2.54
N THR A 687 -25.01 -15.53 2.78
CA THR A 687 -24.74 -16.95 3.01
C THR A 687 -25.33 -17.43 4.34
N ALA A 688 -25.30 -16.62 5.40
CA ALA A 688 -25.92 -16.94 6.68
C ALA A 688 -27.44 -17.13 6.55
N ILE A 689 -28.12 -16.22 5.84
CA ILE A 689 -29.56 -16.35 5.55
C ILE A 689 -29.85 -17.64 4.76
N PHE A 690 -29.05 -17.95 3.74
CA PHE A 690 -29.22 -19.16 2.94
C PHE A 690 -28.99 -20.45 3.76
N LEU A 691 -28.01 -20.43 4.67
CA LEU A 691 -27.70 -21.55 5.54
C LEU A 691 -28.82 -21.80 6.55
N ALA A 692 -29.40 -20.74 7.12
CA ALA A 692 -30.57 -20.85 7.99
C ALA A 692 -31.77 -21.47 7.25
N GLN A 693 -32.05 -21.02 6.02
CA GLN A 693 -33.12 -21.60 5.18
C GLN A 693 -32.88 -23.08 4.87
N LEU A 694 -31.62 -23.48 4.61
CA LEU A 694 -31.27 -24.88 4.38
C LEU A 694 -31.43 -25.75 5.63
N GLN A 695 -31.10 -25.22 6.81
CA GLN A 695 -31.31 -25.93 8.08
C GLN A 695 -32.79 -26.14 8.36
N GLU A 696 -33.62 -25.12 8.15
CA GLU A 696 -35.07 -25.24 8.30
C GLU A 696 -35.64 -26.28 7.33
N PHE A 697 -35.22 -26.25 6.06
CA PHE A 697 -35.61 -27.25 5.07
C PHE A 697 -35.16 -28.67 5.47
N LYS A 698 -33.96 -28.81 6.03
CA LYS A 698 -33.46 -30.10 6.54
C LYS A 698 -34.34 -30.65 7.66
N VAL A 699 -34.71 -29.82 8.65
CA VAL A 699 -35.58 -30.22 9.76
C VAL A 699 -36.94 -30.67 9.24
N GLN A 700 -37.54 -29.92 8.31
CA GLN A 700 -38.81 -30.29 7.67
C GLN A 700 -38.71 -31.63 6.91
N LEU A 701 -37.56 -31.89 6.27
CA LEU A 701 -37.32 -33.16 5.56
C LEU A 701 -37.18 -34.33 6.53
N GLU A 702 -36.40 -34.17 7.61
CA GLU A 702 -36.20 -35.20 8.64
C GLU A 702 -37.51 -35.56 9.34
N GLU A 703 -38.33 -34.55 9.68
CA GLU A 703 -39.68 -34.75 10.23
C GLU A 703 -40.56 -35.56 9.27
N LYS A 704 -40.58 -35.17 7.99
CA LYS A 704 -41.40 -35.85 6.97
C LYS A 704 -40.96 -37.30 6.74
N VAL A 705 -39.66 -37.56 6.72
CA VAL A 705 -39.10 -38.92 6.59
C VAL A 705 -39.39 -39.74 7.83
N SER A 706 -39.26 -39.17 9.02
CA SER A 706 -39.55 -39.86 10.29
C SER A 706 -41.02 -40.25 10.39
N ASN A 707 -41.93 -39.33 10.07
CA ASN A 707 -43.37 -39.60 10.07
C ASN A 707 -43.74 -40.68 9.05
N TYR A 708 -43.16 -40.62 7.85
CA TYR A 708 -43.35 -41.65 6.82
C TYR A 708 -42.88 -43.04 7.29
N LEU A 709 -41.68 -43.14 7.86
CA LEU A 709 -41.14 -44.41 8.35
C LEU A 709 -41.94 -44.98 9.53
N ALA A 710 -42.44 -44.12 10.42
CA ALA A 710 -43.26 -44.55 11.55
C ALA A 710 -44.60 -45.16 11.08
N GLU A 711 -45.27 -44.52 10.12
CA GLU A 711 -46.54 -44.98 9.54
C GLU A 711 -46.39 -46.33 8.82
N GLU A 712 -45.32 -46.52 8.05
CA GLU A 712 -45.03 -47.77 7.35
C GLU A 712 -44.67 -48.90 8.34
N LEU A 713 -43.88 -48.61 9.39
CA LEU A 713 -43.47 -49.60 10.39
C LEU A 713 -44.65 -50.09 11.23
N GLU A 714 -45.56 -49.19 11.62
CA GLU A 714 -46.78 -49.55 12.36
C GLU A 714 -47.67 -50.48 11.54
N THR A 715 -47.84 -50.17 10.25
CA THR A 715 -48.61 -51.00 9.30
C THR A 715 -47.97 -52.37 9.10
N PHE A 716 -46.64 -52.43 9.03
CA PHE A 716 -45.86 -53.66 8.89
C PHE A 716 -45.97 -54.57 10.13
N VAL A 717 -45.81 -54.01 11.33
CA VAL A 717 -45.95 -54.74 12.61
C VAL A 717 -47.36 -55.29 12.78
N ALA A 718 -48.39 -54.47 12.48
CA ALA A 718 -49.77 -54.93 12.51
C ALA A 718 -50.00 -56.13 11.57
N GLY A 719 -49.32 -56.19 10.42
CA GLY A 719 -49.36 -57.33 9.52
C GLY A 719 -48.84 -58.63 10.16
N PHE A 720 -47.74 -58.56 10.91
CA PHE A 720 -47.22 -59.72 11.66
C PHE A 720 -48.16 -60.15 12.79
N ASP A 721 -48.80 -59.20 13.49
CA ASP A 721 -49.76 -59.53 14.54
C ASP A 721 -50.97 -60.29 13.98
N PHE A 722 -51.47 -59.90 12.81
CA PHE A 722 -52.52 -60.65 12.09
C PHE A 722 -52.07 -62.06 11.72
N ILE A 723 -50.84 -62.23 11.23
CA ILE A 723 -50.27 -63.56 10.91
C ILE A 723 -50.15 -64.43 12.16
N ASN A 724 -49.57 -63.91 13.24
CA ASN A 724 -49.39 -64.64 14.49
C ASN A 724 -50.74 -65.07 15.10
N THR A 725 -51.72 -64.17 15.08
CA THR A 725 -53.08 -64.45 15.55
C THR A 725 -53.78 -65.49 14.67
N GLY A 726 -53.62 -65.41 13.35
CA GLY A 726 -54.15 -66.39 12.40
C GLY A 726 -53.56 -67.78 12.61
N ILE A 727 -52.24 -67.87 12.82
CA ILE A 727 -51.55 -69.13 13.11
C ILE A 727 -52.04 -69.73 14.42
N ALA A 728 -52.16 -68.93 15.48
CA ALA A 728 -52.59 -69.40 16.80
C ALA A 728 -54.06 -69.87 16.82
N SER A 729 -54.93 -69.27 15.99
CA SER A 729 -56.35 -69.59 15.91
C SER A 729 -56.72 -70.61 14.82
N GLY A 730 -55.76 -70.97 13.95
CA GLY A 730 -56.02 -71.82 12.78
C GLY A 730 -56.84 -71.11 11.69
N ASN A 731 -56.92 -69.77 11.70
CA ASN A 731 -57.66 -68.99 10.73
C ASN A 731 -56.74 -68.47 9.61
N SER A 732 -56.81 -69.10 8.44
CA SER A 732 -55.97 -68.75 7.30
C SER A 732 -56.30 -67.39 6.67
N ASP A 733 -57.54 -66.91 6.77
CA ASP A 733 -57.91 -65.57 6.28
C ASP A 733 -57.16 -64.47 7.04
N MET A 734 -56.90 -64.66 8.34
CA MET A 734 -56.11 -63.70 9.13
C MET A 734 -54.63 -63.69 8.72
N VAL A 735 -54.08 -64.86 8.36
CA VAL A 735 -52.72 -64.96 7.82
C VAL A 735 -52.61 -64.24 6.48
N ILE A 736 -53.63 -64.39 5.63
CA ILE A 736 -53.71 -63.71 4.33
C ILE A 736 -53.84 -62.20 4.52
N GLN A 737 -54.70 -61.73 5.42
CA GLN A 737 -54.84 -60.30 5.74
C GLN A 737 -53.53 -59.67 6.25
N GLY A 738 -52.80 -60.38 7.11
CA GLY A 738 -51.50 -59.89 7.58
C GLY A 738 -50.46 -59.82 6.47
N ASN A 739 -50.43 -60.80 5.56
CA ASN A 739 -49.58 -60.78 4.37
C ASN A 739 -49.95 -59.62 3.42
N MET A 740 -51.24 -59.36 3.18
CA MET A 740 -51.68 -58.22 2.37
C MET A 740 -51.18 -56.89 2.92
N LYS A 741 -51.20 -56.73 4.24
CA LYS A 741 -50.79 -55.51 4.92
C LYS A 741 -49.28 -55.29 4.85
N ILE A 742 -48.50 -56.37 4.87
CA ILE A 742 -47.05 -56.34 4.60
C ILE A 742 -46.79 -56.00 3.13
N GLN A 743 -47.55 -56.58 2.20
CA GLN A 743 -47.38 -56.31 0.77
C GLN A 743 -47.71 -54.86 0.41
N SER A 744 -48.71 -54.24 1.04
CA SER A 744 -49.01 -52.81 0.82
C SER A 744 -47.88 -51.88 1.25
N VAL A 745 -47.21 -52.18 2.38
CA VAL A 745 -46.01 -51.44 2.85
C VAL A 745 -44.83 -51.61 1.86
N LEU A 746 -44.74 -52.77 1.21
CA LEU A 746 -43.72 -53.06 0.19
C LEU A 746 -44.12 -52.57 -1.22
N GLY A 747 -45.24 -51.84 -1.36
CA GLY A 747 -45.74 -51.34 -2.65
C GLY A 747 -46.21 -52.44 -3.61
N ARG A 748 -46.53 -53.63 -3.11
CA ARG A 748 -47.01 -54.79 -3.89
C ARG A 748 -48.53 -54.92 -3.81
N GLN A 749 -49.14 -55.41 -4.90
CA GLN A 749 -50.57 -55.72 -4.95
C GLN A 749 -50.78 -57.21 -4.66
N PRO A 750 -51.62 -57.59 -3.68
CA PRO A 750 -51.87 -58.98 -3.35
C PRO A 750 -52.67 -59.68 -4.45
N GLN A 751 -52.28 -60.93 -4.78
CA GLN A 751 -52.98 -61.75 -5.78
C GLN A 751 -54.29 -62.38 -5.27
N PHE A 752 -54.48 -62.40 -3.96
CA PHE A 752 -55.65 -62.96 -3.27
C PHE A 752 -55.81 -62.27 -1.92
N THR A 753 -57.05 -62.17 -1.44
CA THR A 753 -57.39 -61.42 -0.23
C THR A 753 -58.03 -62.27 0.86
N ASN A 754 -58.37 -63.52 0.55
CA ASN A 754 -58.95 -64.52 1.45
C ASN A 754 -58.61 -65.93 0.95
N GLN A 755 -58.89 -66.94 1.78
CA GLN A 755 -58.60 -68.35 1.55
C GLN A 755 -59.31 -68.87 0.31
N GLN A 756 -60.54 -68.43 0.05
CA GLN A 756 -61.31 -68.88 -1.10
C GLN A 756 -60.69 -68.41 -2.42
N GLU A 757 -60.22 -67.17 -2.47
CA GLU A 757 -59.48 -66.61 -3.61
C GLU A 757 -58.13 -67.30 -3.79
N PHE A 758 -57.42 -67.59 -2.70
CA PHE A 758 -56.18 -68.37 -2.75
C PHE A 758 -56.41 -69.77 -3.33
N ASP A 759 -57.39 -70.51 -2.83
CA ASP A 759 -57.72 -71.85 -3.32
C ASP A 759 -58.17 -71.85 -4.78
N SER A 760 -58.83 -70.77 -5.21
CA SER A 760 -59.23 -70.56 -6.60
C SER A 760 -58.03 -70.28 -7.49
N LEU A 761 -57.08 -69.46 -7.03
CA LEU A 761 -55.82 -69.18 -7.72
C LEU A 761 -55.00 -70.46 -7.90
N MET A 762 -54.86 -71.27 -6.86
CA MET A 762 -54.13 -72.54 -6.87
C MET A 762 -54.75 -73.61 -7.78
N LYS A 763 -56.04 -73.48 -8.11
CA LYS A 763 -56.75 -74.34 -9.07
C LYS A 763 -56.78 -73.77 -10.49
N SER A 764 -56.22 -72.58 -10.70
CA SER A 764 -56.14 -71.92 -12.00
C SER A 764 -54.77 -72.11 -12.65
N ASP A 765 -54.66 -71.83 -13.96
CA ASP A 765 -53.38 -71.79 -14.67
C ASP A 765 -52.59 -70.48 -14.43
N THR A 766 -53.08 -69.59 -13.56
CA THR A 766 -52.43 -68.31 -13.25
C THR A 766 -51.25 -68.54 -12.30
N PRO A 767 -50.03 -68.06 -12.61
CA PRO A 767 -48.86 -68.29 -11.77
C PRO A 767 -48.95 -67.54 -10.44
N LEU A 768 -48.63 -68.24 -9.35
CA LEU A 768 -48.37 -67.62 -8.05
C LEU A 768 -47.05 -66.84 -8.11
N VAL A 769 -47.14 -65.53 -7.83
CA VAL A 769 -46.01 -64.60 -7.83
C VAL A 769 -45.63 -64.35 -6.37
N LEU A 770 -44.46 -64.83 -5.97
CA LEU A 770 -43.93 -64.71 -4.59
C LEU A 770 -43.26 -63.36 -4.32
#